data_AF-A0A166QLM2-F1
#
_entry.id   AF-A0A166QLM2-F1
#
_cell.length_a   1.000
_cell.length_b   1.000
_cell.length_c   1.000
_cell.angle_alpha   90.00
_cell.angle_beta   90.00
_cell.angle_gamma   90.00
#
_symmetry.space_group_name_H-M   'P 1'
#
loop_
_entity.id
_entity.type
_entity.pdbx_description
1 polymer ?
#
loop_
_entity_poly.entity_id
_entity_poly.type
_entity_poly.pdbx_seq_one_letter_code
_entity_poly.pdbx_strand_id
1 'polypeptide(L)'
;MPQFPKLLQSALIAVAAATTVTAAEGGFASSRNRLANPVSEPASGRYIVELQDSTGHNARQDSSIADSVVGQISSLGYEATVKEDFTTISGRFKGVSVEVTNNNSSDVFDEIKSIPGVANAWPVQPITLDVSFEVTTGSPRWNPHIATRVSELHKRNITGAGQRVCVVDSGVDVNHPALVGKVAGGRNLVDENSTALTDCAGHGTFVSSVISAFHKDFAGVAPDSEIYMYKVFGCEDATSNDLVLKGMLAADSDDCDIISVSIGSNTGYTNSVLSRVASEIAQDRLIVIAAGNSGEMGPYFASSPAAGRGVVSVGSVEAAQTLGWPATLVSSSGQSLNISYVTSDGAKFNETVDVPIALDTGDSCNIAGSGSENAAVLAKRGVCLPFGSYSSIANAGYGYGILFDSYNQGAYYMDEVTAWSGTLRLMAVTTASVGEWATTQIAKNYTLHLKIESDAQPAAFAGEVPSAGQISSFTSWGPTYENGFSPVISAPGGVVYGAFPEGKFAISSGTSFATPYISGVAALWFAHAKKDRTEFVRRLTSTALALPAFDTTDGKVVAELASLAQQGAGLINAAKLFDYTTVLLSEPTLSLNDTDNRVITHTIRIQNTGSEEATYNISHIAASTISSRNSIWYPNTYYPPLMSAAGSLSEAKTVTVAAGATQDVQVTLSAPDVTADSGALWSGKIILAGSNDELLAVPYIGIEASTYNWTPLHHGPESYRYDETDGSLYPIDYQGKPYHPADGDSPEVYFAFRYGTYEFSVDLVGVDWKTEQFKYPLLHGSGSKAWLGSVRSQPIVPGSYMDFPMREIIRFNLGSFITFRSFANGTDIPSGRYRIFTRALRMFGDASNPEDWQLFLSDPFSIQLDDDPVPGQSATWTSTALTSTVASTVTTAAAPTTTSAATMTAPISVPGTTTTLSATSMPTGLADAFTSLTLQRLQEDTPFVIDPAAWMELHVQISLTSPVPADSVITFAVPPEITDIAEDYQLSASGAQAGHASFDPNTRLYTIALSEWTTWHKNMVGNFFLMCRFTSDFAASMKQGTYVVQFSTVGKVHEVPIYYTAVDRSAVYERLSTAPYDGTSLYTAEVEVPASLGPWDFVRFTTSHTPDSDGFICANSSVVIGNTLDAENRITSFTDVSASATEVCNVKNYRAMYNKSLVDDEVLRFTVSSIQGDREMWTLNVVYLLNVQLSNGTLVLYDQRNLAFEKNPRLRTWSFNAFEGERAN
;
A
#
# COMPACT_ATOMS: atom_id res chain seq x y z
N MET A 1 18.61 6.77 -21.32
CA MET A 1 19.08 7.25 -20.00
C MET A 1 19.06 8.76 -20.03
N PRO A 2 18.29 9.42 -19.15
CA PRO A 2 18.72 9.54 -17.75
C PRO A 2 17.66 9.22 -16.67
N GLN A 3 18.18 8.78 -15.51
CA GLN A 3 17.67 8.94 -14.13
C GLN A 3 16.14 9.06 -13.83
N PHE A 4 15.37 7.98 -14.03
CA PHE A 4 14.07 7.80 -13.34
C PHE A 4 13.71 6.42 -12.69
N PRO A 5 14.57 5.37 -12.63
CA PRO A 5 14.13 4.04 -12.16
C PRO A 5 14.20 3.79 -10.63
N LYS A 6 14.45 4.81 -9.79
CA LYS A 6 14.79 4.60 -8.36
C LYS A 6 13.63 4.28 -7.40
N LEU A 7 12.38 4.25 -7.86
CA LEU A 7 11.20 3.99 -7.02
C LEU A 7 10.51 2.64 -7.26
N LEU A 8 10.93 1.88 -8.28
CA LEU A 8 10.29 0.61 -8.69
C LEU A 8 10.95 -0.66 -8.12
N GLN A 9 12.13 -0.58 -7.49
CA GLN A 9 12.84 -1.75 -6.94
C GLN A 9 12.43 -2.12 -5.50
N SER A 10 11.75 -1.22 -4.78
CA SER A 10 11.56 -1.29 -3.33
C SER A 10 10.66 -2.41 -2.80
N ALA A 11 9.97 -3.15 -3.68
CA ALA A 11 9.05 -4.22 -3.29
C ALA A 11 9.67 -5.63 -3.28
N LEU A 12 10.93 -5.79 -3.73
CA LEU A 12 11.59 -7.11 -3.76
C LEU A 12 13.10 -7.12 -3.47
N ILE A 13 13.84 -6.01 -3.57
CA ILE A 13 15.29 -5.98 -3.27
C ILE A 13 15.69 -4.63 -2.64
N ALA A 14 16.37 -4.66 -1.49
CA ALA A 14 17.03 -3.51 -0.85
C ALA A 14 18.41 -3.91 -0.32
N VAL A 15 19.52 -3.33 -0.84
CA VAL A 15 20.91 -3.57 -0.39
C VAL A 15 21.84 -2.36 -0.69
N ALA A 16 22.74 -2.01 0.25
CA ALA A 16 23.91 -1.10 0.08
C ALA A 16 23.62 0.34 -0.47
N ALA A 17 24.58 1.27 -0.70
CA ALA A 17 26.02 1.36 -0.41
C ALA A 17 26.36 2.75 0.19
N ALA A 18 27.49 2.89 0.91
CA ALA A 18 27.76 3.99 1.83
C ALA A 18 29.01 4.84 1.56
N THR A 19 29.08 6.05 2.14
CA THR A 19 30.32 6.82 2.41
C THR A 19 30.22 7.61 3.73
N THR A 20 31.29 7.61 4.52
CA THR A 20 31.42 8.27 5.84
C THR A 20 31.97 9.70 5.73
N VAL A 21 31.77 10.57 6.76
CA VAL A 21 32.79 11.52 7.28
C VAL A 21 32.32 12.34 8.52
N THR A 22 33.23 12.43 9.51
CA THR A 22 33.40 13.30 10.72
C THR A 22 32.29 14.20 11.31
N ALA A 23 32.24 14.21 12.65
CA ALA A 23 31.34 15.01 13.51
C ALA A 23 31.73 16.50 13.71
N ALA A 24 30.73 17.31 14.06
CA ALA A 24 30.84 18.64 14.65
C ALA A 24 29.81 18.81 15.80
N GLU A 25 30.04 19.74 16.73
CA GLU A 25 29.36 19.81 18.03
C GLU A 25 28.04 20.61 18.02
N GLY A 26 27.09 20.22 18.89
CA GLY A 26 26.11 21.15 19.48
C GLY A 26 24.85 21.45 18.67
N GLY A 27 23.97 20.46 18.49
CA GLY A 27 22.62 20.60 17.92
C GLY A 27 21.88 19.26 17.97
N PHE A 28 20.70 19.15 17.35
CA PHE A 28 20.34 17.84 16.81
C PHE A 28 21.34 17.58 15.68
N ALA A 29 22.08 16.49 15.75
CA ALA A 29 23.09 16.21 14.76
C ALA A 29 22.38 15.80 13.46
N SER A 30 22.74 16.42 12.33
CA SER A 30 22.12 16.18 11.02
C SER A 30 22.46 14.81 10.40
N SER A 31 22.78 13.83 11.24
CA SER A 31 22.74 12.42 10.91
C SER A 31 21.39 11.88 11.36
N ARG A 32 20.36 12.01 10.49
CA ARG A 32 19.31 10.99 10.48
C ARG A 32 20.00 9.68 10.10
N ASN A 33 20.45 8.97 11.12
CA ASN A 33 20.83 7.58 10.97
C ASN A 33 19.51 6.84 10.74
N ARG A 34 19.10 6.75 9.48
CA ARG A 34 18.45 5.51 9.05
C ARG A 34 19.45 4.42 9.42
N LEU A 35 18.96 3.37 10.09
CA LEU A 35 19.76 2.16 10.21
C LEU A 35 20.17 1.74 8.78
N ALA A 36 21.38 1.18 8.64
CA ALA A 36 22.00 1.01 7.32
C ALA A 36 21.05 0.33 6.32
N ASN A 37 21.23 0.54 5.02
CA ASN A 37 20.52 -0.31 4.07
C ASN A 37 20.95 -1.77 4.33
N PRO A 38 20.03 -2.73 4.44
CA PRO A 38 20.35 -4.10 4.81
C PRO A 38 21.49 -4.66 3.95
N VAL A 39 22.48 -5.25 4.61
CA VAL A 39 23.51 -6.08 3.96
C VAL A 39 23.51 -7.48 4.59
N SER A 40 22.32 -8.00 4.90
CA SER A 40 22.13 -9.44 4.95
C SER A 40 21.89 -9.92 3.52
N GLU A 41 22.84 -10.65 2.94
CA GLU A 41 22.45 -11.66 1.95
C GLU A 41 21.38 -12.56 2.60
N PRO A 42 20.32 -12.97 1.87
CA PRO A 42 19.41 -13.97 2.41
C PRO A 42 20.24 -15.17 2.86
N ALA A 43 19.92 -15.73 4.03
CA ALA A 43 20.64 -16.88 4.61
C ALA A 43 20.28 -18.17 3.84
N SER A 44 20.60 -18.19 2.55
CA SER A 44 20.30 -19.26 1.61
C SER A 44 20.96 -20.55 2.10
N GLY A 45 20.16 -21.62 2.15
CA GLY A 45 20.56 -22.89 2.75
C GLY A 45 20.44 -22.96 4.28
N ARG A 46 19.98 -21.93 5.01
CA ARG A 46 19.74 -22.01 6.46
C ARG A 46 18.27 -22.27 6.80
N TYR A 47 18.04 -23.23 7.70
CA TYR A 47 16.71 -23.70 8.09
C TYR A 47 16.59 -23.88 9.60
N ILE A 48 15.49 -23.41 10.18
CA ILE A 48 15.05 -23.79 11.53
C ILE A 48 14.31 -25.12 11.42
N VAL A 49 14.76 -26.13 12.16
CA VAL A 49 14.19 -27.49 12.16
C VAL A 49 13.65 -27.80 13.55
N GLU A 50 12.34 -28.04 13.65
CA GLU A 50 11.67 -28.47 14.86
C GLU A 50 11.50 -30.00 14.89
N LEU A 51 11.60 -30.58 16.08
CA LEU A 51 11.63 -32.02 16.29
C LEU A 51 10.41 -32.49 17.07
N GLN A 52 9.95 -33.71 16.76
CA GLN A 52 8.82 -34.34 17.41
C GLN A 52 9.16 -34.69 18.87
N ASP A 53 8.17 -34.55 19.75
CA ASP A 53 8.26 -35.00 21.14
C ASP A 53 8.40 -36.53 21.22
N SER A 54 9.63 -37.02 21.33
CA SER A 54 9.88 -38.44 21.55
C SER A 54 9.37 -38.85 22.95
N THR A 55 8.42 -39.77 22.99
CA THR A 55 7.85 -40.29 24.25
C THR A 55 8.84 -41.22 24.97
N GLY A 56 9.79 -40.64 25.71
CA GLY A 56 10.52 -41.34 26.77
C GLY A 56 12.05 -41.36 26.71
N HIS A 57 12.72 -40.26 26.35
CA HIS A 57 14.19 -40.13 26.49
C HIS A 57 14.58 -39.10 27.57
N ASN A 58 15.72 -39.32 28.22
CA ASN A 58 16.16 -38.53 29.38
C ASN A 58 17.06 -37.37 28.94
N ALA A 59 16.96 -36.24 29.65
CA ALA A 59 17.65 -34.96 29.39
C ALA A 59 19.21 -34.95 29.45
N ARG A 60 19.85 -36.12 29.38
CA ARG A 60 21.30 -36.29 29.16
C ARG A 60 21.63 -36.74 27.74
N GLN A 61 20.64 -36.93 26.87
CA GLN A 61 20.83 -37.27 25.45
C GLN A 61 20.53 -36.10 24.50
N ASP A 62 20.02 -34.97 24.99
CA ASP A 62 19.48 -33.92 24.12
C ASP A 62 20.53 -33.27 23.22
N SER A 63 21.78 -33.10 23.69
CA SER A 63 22.89 -32.62 22.84
C SER A 63 23.26 -33.60 21.70
N SER A 64 22.88 -34.88 21.79
CA SER A 64 23.06 -35.84 20.70
C SER A 64 21.93 -35.81 19.67
N ILE A 65 20.85 -35.06 19.92
CA ILE A 65 19.74 -34.91 18.99
C ILE A 65 20.11 -33.93 17.87
N ALA A 66 20.76 -32.81 18.19
CA ALA A 66 21.32 -31.88 17.20
C ALA A 66 22.31 -32.60 16.25
N ASP A 67 23.25 -33.38 16.81
CA ASP A 67 24.17 -34.23 16.06
C ASP A 67 23.43 -35.30 15.21
N SER A 68 22.33 -35.85 15.72
CA SER A 68 21.50 -36.82 14.98
C SER A 68 20.79 -36.17 13.79
N VAL A 69 20.24 -34.97 13.94
CA VAL A 69 19.58 -34.23 12.86
C VAL A 69 20.60 -33.85 11.78
N VAL A 70 21.75 -33.32 12.16
CA VAL A 70 22.87 -33.08 11.22
C VAL A 70 23.29 -34.38 10.53
N GLY A 71 23.44 -35.49 11.26
CA GLY A 71 23.77 -36.79 10.71
C GLY A 71 22.71 -37.33 9.73
N GLN A 72 21.43 -37.06 9.98
CA GLN A 72 20.34 -37.42 9.06
C GLN A 72 20.34 -36.52 7.81
N ILE A 73 20.54 -35.21 7.95
CA ILE A 73 20.68 -34.28 6.81
C ILE A 73 21.90 -34.67 5.95
N SER A 74 23.02 -35.02 6.57
CA SER A 74 24.19 -35.53 5.83
C SER A 74 24.00 -36.92 5.25
N SER A 75 23.04 -37.72 5.73
CA SER A 75 22.66 -38.98 5.07
C SER A 75 21.85 -38.76 3.78
N LEU A 76 21.26 -37.58 3.59
CA LEU A 76 20.64 -37.14 2.33
C LEU A 76 21.67 -36.63 1.31
N GLY A 77 22.92 -36.42 1.72
CA GLY A 77 24.02 -36.00 0.86
C GLY A 77 24.50 -34.56 1.05
N TYR A 78 23.91 -33.80 1.98
CA TYR A 78 24.29 -32.41 2.24
C TYR A 78 25.37 -32.27 3.33
N GLU A 79 26.15 -31.20 3.26
CA GLU A 79 26.92 -30.74 4.42
C GLU A 79 26.01 -29.87 5.29
N ALA A 80 25.92 -30.15 6.58
CA ALA A 80 25.07 -29.40 7.51
C ALA A 80 25.84 -29.02 8.77
N THR A 81 25.64 -27.78 9.25
CA THR A 81 26.26 -27.25 10.47
C THR A 81 25.20 -26.61 11.35
N VAL A 82 25.20 -26.91 12.65
CA VAL A 82 24.34 -26.21 13.60
C VAL A 82 24.83 -24.78 13.76
N LYS A 83 23.92 -23.82 13.63
CA LYS A 83 24.13 -22.40 13.97
C LYS A 83 23.55 -22.06 15.33
N GLU A 84 22.33 -22.53 15.59
CA GLU A 84 21.64 -22.31 16.85
C GLU A 84 21.06 -23.63 17.37
N ASP A 85 21.17 -23.89 18.67
CA ASP A 85 20.46 -24.98 19.34
C ASP A 85 19.45 -24.39 20.32
N PHE A 86 18.17 -24.64 20.07
CA PHE A 86 17.05 -24.16 20.88
C PHE A 86 16.64 -25.17 21.95
N THR A 87 17.04 -26.43 21.79
CA THR A 87 16.49 -27.61 22.48
C THR A 87 16.56 -27.50 24.00
N THR A 88 17.62 -26.88 24.52
CA THR A 88 17.85 -26.75 25.97
C THR A 88 17.59 -25.33 26.52
N ILE A 89 17.04 -24.40 25.73
CA ILE A 89 16.88 -23.00 26.17
C ILE A 89 15.72 -22.86 27.15
N SER A 90 14.46 -22.98 26.70
CA SER A 90 13.28 -22.88 27.57
C SER A 90 12.39 -24.13 27.58
N GLY A 91 12.65 -25.09 26.68
CA GLY A 91 11.86 -26.30 26.53
C GLY A 91 10.52 -26.14 25.81
N ARG A 92 10.11 -24.91 25.43
CA ARG A 92 8.92 -24.68 24.57
C ARG A 92 9.16 -25.12 23.13
N PHE A 93 10.34 -24.84 22.59
CA PHE A 93 10.74 -25.22 21.24
C PHE A 93 11.90 -26.24 21.30
N LYS A 94 11.76 -27.38 20.60
CA LYS A 94 12.81 -28.40 20.49
C LYS A 94 13.30 -28.46 19.05
N GLY A 95 14.55 -28.06 18.82
CA GLY A 95 15.07 -27.97 17.47
C GLY A 95 16.34 -27.15 17.36
N VAL A 96 16.79 -26.98 16.13
CA VAL A 96 18.06 -26.36 15.76
C VAL A 96 17.91 -25.46 14.54
N SER A 97 18.68 -24.38 14.44
CA SER A 97 18.95 -23.72 13.17
C SER A 97 20.18 -24.39 12.55
N VAL A 98 20.05 -24.89 11.32
CA VAL A 98 21.12 -25.55 10.57
C VAL A 98 21.40 -24.81 9.28
N GLU A 99 22.67 -24.56 8.98
CA GLU A 99 23.13 -24.07 7.69
C GLU A 99 23.62 -25.24 6.85
N VAL A 100 23.04 -25.37 5.66
CA VAL A 100 23.25 -26.47 4.71
C VAL A 100 24.08 -25.95 3.55
N THR A 101 25.25 -26.54 3.34
CA THR A 101 26.19 -26.23 2.25
C THR A 101 26.27 -27.37 1.24
N ASN A 102 26.78 -27.08 0.04
CA ASN A 102 26.74 -27.96 -1.13
C ASN A 102 25.31 -28.40 -1.49
N ASN A 103 24.36 -27.46 -1.40
CA ASN A 103 22.98 -27.74 -1.78
C ASN A 103 22.84 -27.90 -3.30
N ASN A 104 22.64 -29.15 -3.73
CA ASN A 104 22.34 -29.56 -5.10
C ASN A 104 20.88 -30.08 -5.25
N SER A 105 19.95 -29.72 -4.35
CA SER A 105 18.52 -30.09 -4.37
C SER A 105 17.59 -28.88 -4.15
N SER A 106 16.49 -28.84 -4.90
CA SER A 106 15.42 -27.83 -4.80
C SER A 106 14.56 -28.11 -3.59
N ASP A 107 14.59 -29.37 -3.16
CA ASP A 107 13.63 -29.95 -2.25
C ASP A 107 14.25 -30.07 -0.86
N VAL A 108 15.44 -29.51 -0.58
CA VAL A 108 16.13 -29.57 0.73
C VAL A 108 15.19 -29.26 1.89
N PHE A 109 14.34 -28.26 1.73
CA PHE A 109 13.32 -27.95 2.74
C PHE A 109 12.40 -29.17 3.02
N ASP A 110 11.81 -29.74 1.98
CA ASP A 110 10.82 -30.82 2.11
C ASP A 110 11.49 -32.18 2.41
N GLU A 111 12.73 -32.38 1.94
CA GLU A 111 13.60 -33.49 2.33
C GLU A 111 13.95 -33.42 3.82
N ILE A 112 14.35 -32.25 4.36
CA ILE A 112 14.54 -32.03 5.80
C ILE A 112 13.22 -32.33 6.55
N LYS A 113 12.09 -31.84 6.05
CA LYS A 113 10.76 -32.11 6.64
C LYS A 113 10.36 -33.58 6.56
N SER A 114 10.91 -34.35 5.61
CA SER A 114 10.69 -35.79 5.47
C SER A 114 11.54 -36.65 6.43
N ILE A 115 12.55 -36.08 7.08
CA ILE A 115 13.42 -36.81 8.01
C ILE A 115 12.58 -37.35 9.18
N PRO A 116 12.61 -38.68 9.45
CA PRO A 116 11.88 -39.25 10.58
C PRO A 116 12.30 -38.63 11.91
N GLY A 117 11.34 -37.99 12.58
CA GLY A 117 11.55 -37.25 13.83
C GLY A 117 11.50 -35.73 13.70
N VAL A 118 11.51 -35.17 12.48
CA VAL A 118 11.21 -33.75 12.25
C VAL A 118 9.70 -33.53 12.36
N ALA A 119 9.30 -32.48 13.08
CA ALA A 119 7.91 -32.06 13.21
C ALA A 119 7.56 -31.01 12.14
N ASN A 120 8.45 -30.03 11.96
CA ASN A 120 8.34 -29.02 10.92
C ASN A 120 9.71 -28.37 10.64
N ALA A 121 9.79 -27.56 9.58
CA ALA A 121 10.93 -26.71 9.32
C ALA A 121 10.47 -25.34 8.79
N TRP A 122 11.36 -24.34 8.84
CA TRP A 122 11.17 -23.01 8.23
C TRP A 122 12.50 -22.53 7.63
N PRO A 123 12.50 -21.85 6.47
CA PRO A 123 13.69 -21.14 6.00
C PRO A 123 14.02 -19.98 6.95
N VAL A 124 15.32 -19.71 7.14
CA VAL A 124 15.76 -18.53 7.89
C VAL A 124 15.60 -17.29 7.02
N GLN A 125 14.90 -16.29 7.56
CA GLN A 125 14.62 -15.03 6.89
C GLN A 125 15.31 -13.87 7.63
N PRO A 126 15.86 -12.88 6.91
CA PRO A 126 16.35 -11.66 7.53
C PRO A 126 15.19 -10.83 8.09
N ILE A 127 15.45 -10.10 9.16
CA ILE A 127 14.54 -9.13 9.78
C ILE A 127 15.32 -7.82 9.97
N THR A 128 14.78 -6.72 9.48
CA THR A 128 15.42 -5.39 9.52
C THR A 128 14.63 -4.42 10.40
N LEU A 129 15.32 -3.40 10.92
CA LEU A 129 14.68 -2.32 11.68
C LEU A 129 14.47 -1.09 10.78
N ASP A 130 13.30 -0.98 10.14
CA ASP A 130 12.93 0.22 9.37
C ASP A 130 12.36 1.31 10.28
N VAL A 131 13.27 2.04 10.92
CA VAL A 131 13.00 3.25 11.72
C VAL A 131 14.08 4.30 11.48
N SER A 132 13.73 5.57 11.71
CA SER A 132 14.65 6.71 11.65
C SER A 132 14.68 7.47 12.99
N PHE A 133 15.86 7.97 13.37
CA PHE A 133 16.05 8.70 14.62
C PHE A 133 16.55 10.13 14.36
N GLU A 134 15.92 11.10 15.01
CA GLU A 134 16.37 12.49 15.05
C GLU A 134 17.17 12.73 16.32
N VAL A 135 18.50 12.58 16.24
CA VAL A 135 19.39 12.48 17.40
C VAL A 135 19.84 13.87 17.91
N THR A 136 19.81 14.05 19.23
CA THR A 136 20.13 15.32 19.93
C THR A 136 20.94 15.10 21.19
N THR A 137 21.66 16.14 21.63
CA THR A 137 22.33 16.18 22.94
C THR A 137 21.51 16.94 24.00
N GLY A 138 20.43 17.63 23.59
CA GLY A 138 19.54 18.36 24.51
C GLY A 138 18.46 17.46 25.12
N SER A 139 18.02 17.80 26.34
CA SER A 139 16.90 17.10 26.98
C SER A 139 15.76 18.06 27.33
N PRO A 140 14.71 18.16 26.48
CA PRO A 140 13.51 18.92 26.78
C PRO A 140 12.72 18.26 27.91
N ARG A 141 11.98 19.07 28.67
CA ARG A 141 10.93 18.53 29.53
C ARG A 141 9.79 18.01 28.67
N TRP A 142 9.53 16.70 28.76
CA TRP A 142 8.55 16.00 27.94
C TRP A 142 7.77 14.98 28.77
N ASN A 143 6.47 14.80 28.48
CA ASN A 143 5.61 13.93 29.25
C ASN A 143 4.52 13.24 28.39
N PRO A 144 4.76 12.04 27.87
CA PRO A 144 3.79 11.27 27.09
C PRO A 144 2.73 10.58 27.98
N HIS A 145 2.79 10.76 29.29
CA HIS A 145 1.97 10.05 30.29
C HIS A 145 0.68 10.79 30.68
N ILE A 146 0.37 11.88 29.97
CA ILE A 146 -0.84 12.68 30.21
C ILE A 146 -2.06 11.98 29.58
N ALA A 147 -2.04 11.74 28.27
CA ALA A 147 -3.17 11.13 27.54
C ALA A 147 -3.51 9.71 28.02
N THR A 148 -2.50 8.94 28.44
CA THR A 148 -2.65 7.57 28.94
C THR A 148 -2.93 7.48 30.44
N ARG A 149 -2.90 8.62 31.16
CA ARG A 149 -3.01 8.72 32.63
C ARG A 149 -1.94 7.97 33.45
N VAL A 150 -0.84 7.50 32.84
CA VAL A 150 0.32 6.97 33.56
C VAL A 150 0.89 7.98 34.57
N SER A 151 0.81 9.28 34.27
CA SER A 151 1.25 10.35 35.17
C SER A 151 0.44 10.44 36.48
N GLU A 152 -0.75 9.84 36.55
CA GLU A 152 -1.49 9.68 37.80
C GLU A 152 -0.94 8.53 38.65
N LEU A 153 -0.50 7.44 38.02
CA LEU A 153 0.09 6.29 38.71
C LEU A 153 1.43 6.68 39.36
N HIS A 154 2.27 7.45 38.66
CA HIS A 154 3.51 8.01 39.23
C HIS A 154 3.22 8.88 40.46
N LYS A 155 2.19 9.72 40.44
CA LYS A 155 1.76 10.54 41.60
C LYS A 155 1.25 9.69 42.78
N ARG A 156 0.78 8.47 42.52
CA ARG A 156 0.39 7.48 43.54
C ARG A 156 1.56 6.61 44.01
N ASN A 157 2.80 6.93 43.60
CA ASN A 157 4.02 6.15 43.87
C ASN A 157 3.95 4.70 43.33
N ILE A 158 3.28 4.52 42.18
CA ILE A 158 3.28 3.28 41.41
C ILE A 158 4.24 3.49 40.23
N THR A 159 5.44 2.92 40.33
CA THR A 159 6.58 3.18 39.44
C THR A 159 7.24 1.93 38.85
N GLY A 160 6.73 0.74 39.14
CA GLY A 160 7.20 -0.53 38.56
C GLY A 160 8.28 -1.27 39.37
N ALA A 161 8.54 -0.83 40.61
CA ALA A 161 9.57 -1.39 41.48
C ALA A 161 9.53 -2.93 41.59
N GLY A 162 10.68 -3.57 41.42
CA GLY A 162 10.85 -5.02 41.54
C GLY A 162 10.25 -5.85 40.40
N GLN A 163 9.80 -5.22 39.31
CA GLN A 163 9.37 -5.92 38.11
C GLN A 163 10.49 -5.98 37.08
N ARG A 164 10.63 -7.16 36.46
CA ARG A 164 11.54 -7.42 35.36
C ARG A 164 10.81 -7.26 34.04
N VAL A 165 11.35 -6.45 33.14
CA VAL A 165 10.91 -6.38 31.74
C VAL A 165 12.05 -6.86 30.86
N CYS A 166 11.78 -7.96 30.14
CA CYS A 166 12.76 -8.58 29.25
C CYS A 166 12.55 -8.04 27.83
N VAL A 167 13.60 -7.49 27.25
CA VAL A 167 13.55 -6.75 25.98
C VAL A 167 14.41 -7.51 24.97
N VAL A 168 13.81 -7.94 23.85
CA VAL A 168 14.51 -8.61 22.74
C VAL A 168 14.70 -7.57 21.64
N ASP A 169 15.94 -7.09 21.46
CA ASP A 169 16.23 -5.88 20.65
C ASP A 169 17.72 -5.74 20.26
N SER A 170 18.19 -4.58 19.80
CA SER A 170 19.55 -4.32 19.30
C SER A 170 20.64 -4.16 20.37
N GLY A 171 20.26 -4.18 21.65
CA GLY A 171 21.14 -3.90 22.78
C GLY A 171 20.69 -2.71 23.60
N VAL A 172 21.52 -2.24 24.54
CA VAL A 172 21.29 -1.03 25.33
C VAL A 172 22.59 -0.35 25.74
N ASP A 173 22.66 0.98 25.64
CA ASP A 173 23.68 1.79 26.32
C ASP A 173 23.41 1.82 27.84
N VAL A 174 23.98 0.84 28.55
CA VAL A 174 23.88 0.70 30.02
C VAL A 174 24.45 1.87 30.81
N ASN A 175 25.28 2.72 30.18
CA ASN A 175 25.92 3.88 30.82
C ASN A 175 25.15 5.18 30.56
N HIS A 176 24.10 5.13 29.74
CA HIS A 176 23.30 6.30 29.38
C HIS A 176 22.71 6.98 30.63
N PRO A 177 22.79 8.33 30.78
CA PRO A 177 22.33 9.03 31.97
C PRO A 177 20.87 8.78 32.40
N ALA A 178 19.99 8.40 31.46
CA ALA A 178 18.60 8.07 31.74
C ALA A 178 18.37 6.58 32.10
N LEU A 179 19.33 5.69 31.80
CA LEU A 179 19.23 4.23 31.97
C LEU A 179 20.27 3.63 32.93
N VAL A 180 21.22 4.44 33.43
CA VAL A 180 22.24 4.00 34.37
C VAL A 180 21.62 3.33 35.60
N GLY A 181 22.00 2.08 35.86
CA GLY A 181 21.44 1.27 36.94
C GLY A 181 20.03 0.70 36.70
N LYS A 182 19.46 0.83 35.50
CA LYS A 182 18.16 0.22 35.12
C LYS A 182 18.30 -1.15 34.44
N VAL A 183 19.44 -1.40 33.78
CA VAL A 183 19.73 -2.69 33.14
C VAL A 183 20.36 -3.62 34.18
N ALA A 184 19.61 -4.65 34.59
CA ALA A 184 19.98 -5.57 35.67
C ALA A 184 20.48 -6.93 35.17
N GLY A 185 20.28 -7.25 33.90
CA GLY A 185 20.73 -8.49 33.29
C GLY A 185 20.48 -8.54 31.79
N GLY A 186 20.50 -9.74 31.22
CA GLY A 186 20.36 -9.98 29.78
C GLY A 186 21.49 -10.84 29.21
N ARG A 187 21.46 -11.03 27.88
CA ARG A 187 22.43 -11.86 27.15
C ARG A 187 22.72 -11.21 25.79
N ASN A 188 23.98 -11.24 25.35
CA ASN A 188 24.32 -10.99 23.95
C ASN A 188 24.23 -12.31 23.20
N LEU A 189 23.27 -12.42 22.28
CA LEU A 189 23.05 -13.65 21.51
C LEU A 189 23.78 -13.61 20.16
N VAL A 190 24.24 -12.44 19.73
CA VAL A 190 25.05 -12.25 18.51
C VAL A 190 26.51 -12.70 18.72
N ASP A 191 27.04 -12.53 19.92
CA ASP A 191 28.32 -13.12 20.35
C ASP A 191 28.20 -13.58 21.80
N GLU A 192 27.95 -14.88 21.99
CA GLU A 192 27.79 -15.50 23.31
C GLU A 192 29.06 -15.50 24.17
N ASN A 193 30.23 -15.23 23.59
CA ASN A 193 31.48 -15.11 24.34
C ASN A 193 31.61 -13.72 25.01
N SER A 194 30.72 -12.79 24.68
CA SER A 194 30.75 -11.41 25.13
C SER A 194 29.54 -11.09 26.01
N THR A 195 29.78 -10.47 27.16
CA THR A 195 28.70 -9.90 28.01
C THR A 195 28.33 -8.47 27.61
N ALA A 196 28.88 -7.94 26.51
CA ALA A 196 28.64 -6.57 26.08
C ALA A 196 27.27 -6.43 25.40
N LEU A 197 26.37 -5.70 26.05
CA LEU A 197 25.04 -5.39 25.54
C LEU A 197 25.00 -4.12 24.68
N THR A 198 26.16 -3.54 24.32
CA THR A 198 26.29 -2.25 23.62
C THR A 198 25.40 -2.16 22.39
N ASP A 199 24.61 -1.11 22.32
CA ASP A 199 23.73 -0.80 21.19
C ASP A 199 24.42 0.14 20.21
N CYS A 200 24.63 -0.30 18.97
CA CYS A 200 25.21 0.52 17.90
C CYS A 200 24.13 1.16 17.02
N ALA A 201 22.93 0.55 16.97
CA ALA A 201 21.78 1.03 16.21
C ALA A 201 21.02 2.14 16.95
N GLY A 202 20.89 1.99 18.27
CA GLY A 202 20.19 2.92 19.15
C GLY A 202 18.73 2.58 19.42
N HIS A 203 18.17 1.61 18.68
CA HIS A 203 16.78 1.18 18.81
C HIS A 203 16.48 0.57 20.19
N GLY A 204 17.24 -0.43 20.63
CA GLY A 204 17.05 -1.09 21.92
C GLY A 204 17.31 -0.19 23.13
N THR A 205 18.21 0.79 23.00
CA THR A 205 18.42 1.86 23.99
C THR A 205 17.19 2.75 24.11
N PHE A 206 16.61 3.14 22.96
CA PHE A 206 15.39 3.94 22.92
C PHE A 206 14.20 3.19 23.50
N VAL A 207 13.98 1.94 23.06
CA VAL A 207 12.95 1.01 23.57
C VAL A 207 13.06 0.84 25.09
N SER A 208 14.26 0.60 25.61
CA SER A 208 14.53 0.50 27.05
C SER A 208 14.18 1.78 27.81
N SER A 209 14.38 2.95 27.19
CA SER A 209 14.09 4.25 27.79
C SER A 209 12.59 4.53 27.93
N VAL A 210 11.77 4.10 26.98
CA VAL A 210 10.30 4.21 27.08
C VAL A 210 9.77 3.43 28.28
N ILE A 211 10.40 2.29 28.63
CA ILE A 211 10.05 1.48 29.80
C ILE A 211 10.56 2.16 31.09
N SER A 212 11.89 2.29 31.25
CA SER A 212 12.50 2.47 32.58
C SER A 212 13.34 3.75 32.74
N ALA A 213 13.30 4.70 31.79
CA ALA A 213 14.11 5.91 31.91
C ALA A 213 13.80 6.68 33.21
N PHE A 214 14.84 7.19 33.85
CA PHE A 214 14.72 8.10 34.97
C PHE A 214 15.68 9.28 34.80
N HIS A 215 15.19 10.34 34.13
CA HIS A 215 15.95 11.55 33.87
C HIS A 215 15.28 12.77 34.52
N LYS A 216 16.02 13.89 34.66
CA LYS A 216 15.48 15.11 35.29
C LYS A 216 14.40 15.81 34.46
N ASP A 217 14.33 15.51 33.16
CA ASP A 217 13.41 16.16 32.21
C ASP A 217 12.30 15.23 31.68
N PHE A 218 12.47 13.91 31.73
CA PHE A 218 11.46 12.91 31.38
C PHE A 218 11.68 11.60 32.16
N ALA A 219 10.65 10.77 32.21
CA ALA A 219 10.71 9.41 32.74
C ALA A 219 10.13 8.43 31.72
N GLY A 220 10.46 7.15 31.86
CA GLY A 220 9.76 6.05 31.23
C GLY A 220 8.44 5.74 31.95
N VAL A 221 7.66 4.80 31.41
CA VAL A 221 6.37 4.41 31.99
C VAL A 221 6.53 3.77 33.37
N ALA A 222 7.55 2.94 33.57
CA ALA A 222 7.85 2.22 34.81
C ALA A 222 9.30 2.50 35.26
N PRO A 223 9.59 3.71 35.76
CA PRO A 223 10.97 4.16 36.00
C PRO A 223 11.74 3.35 37.06
N ASP A 224 11.07 2.57 37.92
CA ASP A 224 11.73 1.71 38.92
C ASP A 224 11.73 0.22 38.56
N SER A 225 11.32 -0.14 37.33
CA SER A 225 11.46 -1.50 36.81
C SER A 225 12.88 -1.81 36.31
N GLU A 226 13.22 -3.10 36.27
CA GLU A 226 14.52 -3.62 35.81
C GLU A 226 14.43 -4.10 34.36
N ILE A 227 15.38 -3.68 33.52
CA ILE A 227 15.54 -4.15 32.14
C ILE A 227 16.48 -5.35 32.09
N TYR A 228 16.06 -6.39 31.37
CA TYR A 228 16.93 -7.51 30.97
C TYR A 228 16.99 -7.53 29.43
N MET A 229 18.15 -7.23 28.86
CA MET A 229 18.29 -7.04 27.40
C MET A 229 18.84 -8.30 26.71
N TYR A 230 18.08 -8.84 25.76
CA TYR A 230 18.47 -9.96 24.91
C TYR A 230 18.83 -9.39 23.55
N LYS A 231 20.13 -9.12 23.37
CA LYS A 231 20.65 -8.48 22.16
C LYS A 231 20.67 -9.48 21.00
N VAL A 232 19.90 -9.18 19.95
CA VAL A 232 19.76 -10.01 18.74
C VAL A 232 20.21 -9.33 17.44
N PHE A 233 20.54 -8.04 17.45
CA PHE A 233 21.19 -7.36 16.29
C PHE A 233 22.68 -7.14 16.55
N GLY A 234 23.48 -7.06 15.48
CA GLY A 234 24.91 -6.71 15.55
C GLY A 234 25.15 -5.22 15.79
N CYS A 235 26.07 -4.63 15.02
CA CYS A 235 26.07 -3.19 14.75
C CYS A 235 25.44 -2.88 13.37
N GLU A 236 24.95 -3.90 12.67
CA GLU A 236 24.17 -3.82 11.44
C GLU A 236 22.67 -3.70 11.77
N ASP A 237 21.87 -3.25 10.81
CA ASP A 237 20.42 -3.01 10.92
C ASP A 237 19.57 -4.29 10.83
N ALA A 238 20.19 -5.39 10.43
CA ALA A 238 19.57 -6.67 10.19
C ALA A 238 19.90 -7.71 11.28
N THR A 239 18.95 -8.62 11.48
CA THR A 239 19.08 -9.88 12.21
C THR A 239 18.38 -10.97 11.42
N SER A 240 18.21 -12.16 11.99
CA SER A 240 17.50 -13.28 11.39
C SER A 240 16.44 -13.85 12.33
N ASN A 241 15.40 -14.45 11.75
CA ASN A 241 14.26 -14.99 12.51
C ASN A 241 14.66 -16.12 13.50
N ASP A 242 15.73 -16.87 13.22
CA ASP A 242 16.30 -17.86 14.15
C ASP A 242 16.96 -17.23 15.38
N LEU A 243 17.62 -16.08 15.22
CA LEU A 243 18.24 -15.33 16.31
C LEU A 243 17.21 -14.56 17.16
N VAL A 244 16.15 -14.02 16.53
CA VAL A 244 14.99 -13.46 17.26
C VAL A 244 14.25 -14.55 18.05
N LEU A 245 14.08 -15.74 17.47
CA LEU A 245 13.53 -16.91 18.16
C LEU A 245 14.38 -17.27 19.38
N LYS A 246 15.71 -17.31 19.23
CA LYS A 246 16.65 -17.50 20.34
C LYS A 246 16.46 -16.45 21.44
N GLY A 247 16.28 -15.18 21.08
CA GLY A 247 16.00 -14.08 22.01
C GLY A 247 14.71 -14.27 22.81
N MET A 248 13.63 -14.63 22.13
CA MET A 248 12.34 -14.93 22.78
C MET A 248 12.46 -16.13 23.73
N LEU A 249 13.09 -17.22 23.31
CA LEU A 249 13.32 -18.40 24.14
C LEU A 249 14.27 -18.12 25.31
N ALA A 250 15.30 -17.27 25.13
CA ALA A 250 16.20 -16.89 26.21
C ALA A 250 15.49 -16.08 27.30
N ALA A 251 14.65 -15.10 26.90
CA ALA A 251 13.79 -14.37 27.83
C ALA A 251 12.76 -15.30 28.52
N ASP A 252 12.20 -16.25 27.78
CA ASP A 252 11.31 -17.29 28.32
C ASP A 252 12.04 -18.20 29.34
N SER A 253 13.33 -18.50 29.12
CA SER A 253 14.16 -19.32 30.02
C SER A 253 14.54 -18.62 31.33
N ASP A 254 14.74 -17.31 31.30
CA ASP A 254 15.10 -16.48 32.46
C ASP A 254 13.85 -16.03 33.28
N ASP A 255 12.73 -16.71 33.10
CA ASP A 255 11.46 -16.55 33.83
C ASP A 255 10.91 -15.11 33.85
N CYS A 256 10.92 -14.48 32.68
CA CYS A 256 10.40 -13.13 32.50
C CYS A 256 8.87 -13.10 32.47
N ASP A 257 8.22 -12.43 33.43
CA ASP A 257 6.76 -12.25 33.40
C ASP A 257 6.29 -11.37 32.23
N ILE A 258 7.15 -10.44 31.79
CA ILE A 258 6.92 -9.47 30.71
C ILE A 258 8.05 -9.57 29.70
N ILE A 259 7.72 -9.91 28.46
CA ILE A 259 8.63 -9.97 27.31
C ILE A 259 8.17 -8.95 26.27
N SER A 260 9.05 -8.02 25.92
CA SER A 260 8.82 -6.93 24.98
C SER A 260 9.65 -7.18 23.71
N VAL A 261 8.99 -7.31 22.56
CA VAL A 261 9.64 -7.58 21.27
C VAL A 261 9.25 -6.49 20.27
N SER A 262 10.10 -5.48 20.13
CA SER A 262 9.89 -4.36 19.19
C SER A 262 10.45 -4.68 17.79
N ILE A 263 10.26 -5.94 17.36
CA ILE A 263 10.83 -6.53 16.15
C ILE A 263 9.73 -7.33 15.44
N GLY A 264 9.68 -7.28 14.11
CA GLY A 264 8.79 -8.11 13.31
C GLY A 264 9.07 -8.04 11.81
N SER A 265 8.32 -8.83 11.04
CA SER A 265 8.29 -8.80 9.57
C SER A 265 6.84 -8.69 9.09
N ASN A 266 6.64 -8.30 7.83
CA ASN A 266 5.30 -8.10 7.25
C ASN A 266 4.60 -9.41 6.84
N THR A 267 5.10 -10.58 7.25
CA THR A 267 4.54 -11.88 6.83
C THR A 267 3.15 -12.14 7.40
N GLY A 268 2.85 -11.69 8.62
CA GLY A 268 1.48 -11.70 9.18
C GLY A 268 0.81 -13.05 9.45
N TYR A 269 1.52 -14.16 9.29
CA TYR A 269 1.02 -15.51 9.57
C TYR A 269 1.08 -15.85 11.07
N THR A 270 0.00 -16.43 11.59
CA THR A 270 -0.08 -16.96 12.95
C THR A 270 0.81 -18.20 13.16
N ASN A 271 1.09 -18.95 12.08
CA ASN A 271 1.89 -20.18 12.09
C ASN A 271 3.35 -20.00 11.62
N SER A 272 3.80 -18.75 11.38
CA SER A 272 5.23 -18.49 11.22
C SER A 272 5.96 -18.89 12.52
N VAL A 273 7.23 -19.31 12.40
CA VAL A 273 7.97 -19.86 13.55
C VAL A 273 7.98 -18.92 14.77
N LEU A 274 8.10 -17.61 14.52
CA LEU A 274 8.06 -16.58 15.56
C LEU A 274 6.64 -16.41 16.12
N SER A 275 5.60 -16.30 15.29
CA SER A 275 4.21 -16.14 15.76
C SER A 275 3.75 -17.35 16.58
N ARG A 276 4.12 -18.58 16.18
CA ARG A 276 3.77 -19.79 16.90
C ARG A 276 4.44 -19.84 18.27
N VAL A 277 5.76 -19.63 18.34
CA VAL A 277 6.47 -19.64 19.63
C VAL A 277 6.04 -18.48 20.52
N ALA A 278 5.75 -17.30 19.96
CA ALA A 278 5.12 -16.21 20.69
C ALA A 278 3.76 -16.64 21.29
N SER A 279 2.96 -17.41 20.54
CA SER A 279 1.68 -17.95 21.01
C SER A 279 1.84 -18.96 22.17
N GLU A 280 2.91 -19.75 22.15
CA GLU A 280 3.23 -20.71 23.23
C GLU A 280 3.75 -20.02 24.48
N ILE A 281 4.60 -18.99 24.34
CA ILE A 281 5.05 -18.12 25.44
C ILE A 281 3.84 -17.38 26.06
N ALA A 282 2.94 -16.88 25.22
CA ALA A 282 1.73 -16.15 25.61
C ALA A 282 0.72 -16.98 26.43
N GLN A 283 0.90 -18.30 26.58
CA GLN A 283 0.05 -19.13 27.44
C GLN A 283 0.29 -18.81 28.92
N ASP A 284 1.53 -18.56 29.32
CA ASP A 284 1.91 -18.38 30.72
C ASP A 284 2.47 -16.98 31.02
N ARG A 285 3.12 -16.34 30.05
CA ARG A 285 3.81 -15.05 30.19
C ARG A 285 3.12 -13.96 29.40
N LEU A 286 3.33 -12.69 29.77
CA LEU A 286 2.89 -11.57 28.94
C LEU A 286 3.96 -11.29 27.88
N ILE A 287 3.62 -11.51 26.61
CA ILE A 287 4.45 -11.09 25.48
C ILE A 287 3.75 -9.96 24.70
N VAL A 288 4.50 -8.87 24.49
CA VAL A 288 4.04 -7.62 23.89
C VAL A 288 4.88 -7.34 22.65
N ILE A 289 4.24 -7.17 21.49
CA ILE A 289 4.92 -7.15 20.19
C ILE A 289 4.42 -5.99 19.32
N ALA A 290 5.31 -5.37 18.57
CA ALA A 290 4.99 -4.27 17.66
C ALA A 290 4.08 -4.73 16.50
N ALA A 291 3.00 -4.00 16.24
CA ALA A 291 2.03 -4.39 15.20
C ALA A 291 2.58 -4.28 13.76
N GLY A 292 3.62 -3.49 13.54
CA GLY A 292 4.23 -3.20 12.23
C GLY A 292 4.05 -1.74 11.81
N ASN A 293 4.93 -1.27 10.92
CA ASN A 293 5.00 0.13 10.47
C ASN A 293 4.58 0.30 8.99
N SER A 294 3.79 -0.63 8.42
CA SER A 294 3.36 -0.61 7.02
C SER A 294 1.86 -0.34 6.84
N GLY A 295 1.34 0.64 7.58
CA GLY A 295 -0.08 1.02 7.57
C GLY A 295 -0.58 1.54 6.21
N GLU A 296 0.30 2.08 5.38
CA GLU A 296 0.06 2.48 3.99
C GLU A 296 -0.29 1.31 3.06
N MET A 297 -0.01 0.07 3.46
CA MET A 297 -0.40 -1.10 2.67
C MET A 297 -1.88 -1.43 2.81
N GLY A 298 -2.57 -0.94 3.85
CA GLY A 298 -3.99 -1.19 4.12
C GLY A 298 -4.29 -2.55 4.79
N PRO A 299 -5.56 -3.00 4.82
CA PRO A 299 -6.03 -4.15 5.61
C PRO A 299 -5.37 -5.48 5.25
N TYR A 300 -5.38 -6.45 6.17
CA TYR A 300 -4.67 -7.73 6.01
C TYR A 300 -3.17 -7.52 5.76
N PHE A 301 -2.51 -6.79 6.66
CA PHE A 301 -1.07 -6.53 6.61
C PHE A 301 -0.44 -6.50 8.03
N ALA A 302 -0.94 -7.37 8.91
CA ALA A 302 -0.40 -7.54 10.25
C ALA A 302 1.04 -8.06 10.23
N SER A 303 1.85 -7.73 11.25
CA SER A 303 3.22 -8.25 11.37
C SER A 303 3.29 -9.62 12.07
N SER A 304 4.29 -10.45 11.72
CA SER A 304 4.78 -11.56 12.57
C SER A 304 5.97 -11.06 13.40
N PRO A 305 6.10 -11.35 14.71
CA PRO A 305 5.32 -12.28 15.51
C PRO A 305 4.00 -11.74 16.09
N ALA A 306 3.63 -10.49 15.80
CA ALA A 306 2.42 -9.85 16.36
C ALA A 306 1.09 -10.54 15.98
N ALA A 307 1.09 -11.35 14.92
CA ALA A 307 0.00 -12.24 14.52
C ALA A 307 -0.19 -13.46 15.44
N GLY A 308 0.72 -13.72 16.39
CA GLY A 308 0.61 -14.83 17.34
C GLY A 308 -0.65 -14.77 18.22
N ARG A 309 -1.22 -15.94 18.55
CA ARG A 309 -2.43 -16.05 19.36
C ARG A 309 -2.13 -15.73 20.83
N GLY A 310 -2.92 -14.84 21.42
CA GLY A 310 -2.75 -14.43 22.83
C GLY A 310 -1.61 -13.43 23.07
N VAL A 311 -0.85 -13.09 22.03
CA VAL A 311 0.12 -11.99 22.01
C VAL A 311 -0.61 -10.65 22.15
N VAL A 312 -0.01 -9.68 22.85
CA VAL A 312 -0.48 -8.30 22.84
C VAL A 312 0.21 -7.54 21.71
N SER A 313 -0.42 -7.50 20.54
CA SER A 313 0.04 -6.69 19.42
C SER A 313 -0.32 -5.21 19.61
N VAL A 314 0.66 -4.31 19.46
CA VAL A 314 0.52 -2.89 19.83
C VAL A 314 0.65 -1.97 18.61
N GLY A 315 -0.43 -1.27 18.29
CA GLY A 315 -0.48 -0.19 17.32
C GLY A 315 -0.01 1.16 17.89
N SER A 316 0.26 2.12 17.00
CA SER A 316 0.83 3.41 17.36
C SER A 316 -0.20 4.54 17.36
N VAL A 317 -0.11 5.40 18.38
CA VAL A 317 -0.78 6.70 18.48
C VAL A 317 0.29 7.78 18.50
N GLU A 318 0.05 8.90 17.84
CA GLU A 318 0.92 10.08 17.92
C GLU A 318 0.90 10.68 19.32
N ALA A 319 2.06 11.10 19.83
CA ALA A 319 2.16 11.78 21.11
C ALA A 319 1.28 13.05 21.13
N ALA A 320 0.52 13.24 22.21
CA ALA A 320 -0.31 14.44 22.40
C ALA A 320 0.50 15.75 22.60
N GLN A 321 1.83 15.63 22.69
CA GLN A 321 2.77 16.75 22.73
C GLN A 321 3.88 16.56 21.69
N THR A 322 4.07 17.56 20.84
CA THR A 322 5.20 17.64 19.91
C THR A 322 6.34 18.43 20.56
N LEU A 323 7.58 18.05 20.26
CA LEU A 323 8.76 18.81 20.68
C LEU A 323 9.10 19.87 19.64
N GLY A 324 9.45 21.06 20.11
CA GLY A 324 9.90 22.16 19.25
C GLY A 324 10.83 23.13 19.95
N TRP A 325 11.22 24.15 19.21
CA TRP A 325 12.10 25.22 19.63
C TRP A 325 11.32 26.46 20.03
N PRO A 326 11.66 27.13 21.15
CA PRO A 326 11.04 28.39 21.51
C PRO A 326 11.57 29.53 20.63
N ALA A 327 10.68 30.41 20.22
CA ALA A 327 10.99 31.74 19.70
C ALA A 327 10.00 32.75 20.29
N THR A 328 10.24 34.04 20.05
CA THR A 328 9.33 35.10 20.49
C THR A 328 9.02 36.04 19.34
N LEU A 329 7.74 36.27 19.06
CA LEU A 329 7.30 37.38 18.24
C LEU A 329 7.08 38.61 19.12
N VAL A 330 7.71 39.73 18.79
CA VAL A 330 7.57 41.00 19.52
C VAL A 330 6.86 42.02 18.63
N SER A 331 5.72 42.53 19.11
CA SER A 331 4.96 43.59 18.46
C SER A 331 5.43 44.96 18.90
N SER A 332 5.43 45.95 17.99
CA SER A 332 5.75 47.34 18.32
C SER A 332 4.75 48.01 19.28
N SER A 333 3.64 47.33 19.61
CA SER A 333 2.76 47.66 20.74
C SER A 333 3.38 47.41 22.13
N GLY A 334 4.49 46.68 22.20
CA GLY A 334 5.08 46.17 23.45
C GLY A 334 4.51 44.82 23.90
N GLN A 335 3.54 44.24 23.16
CA GLN A 335 3.10 42.86 23.37
C GLN A 335 4.12 41.87 22.77
N SER A 336 4.29 40.73 23.41
CA SER A 336 5.04 39.59 22.87
C SER A 336 4.21 38.31 22.90
N LEU A 337 4.47 37.43 21.94
CA LEU A 337 3.95 36.07 21.88
C LEU A 337 5.13 35.11 21.87
N ASN A 338 5.21 34.24 22.87
CA ASN A 338 6.12 33.09 22.83
C ASN A 338 5.53 32.08 21.84
N ILE A 339 6.30 31.67 20.85
CA ILE A 339 5.91 30.70 19.82
C ILE A 339 6.78 29.46 19.90
N SER A 340 6.27 28.40 19.31
CA SER A 340 6.94 27.11 19.12
C SER A 340 7.23 26.94 17.65
N TYR A 341 8.44 26.55 17.27
CA TYR A 341 8.73 26.21 15.88
C TYR A 341 9.44 24.86 15.77
N VAL A 342 9.15 24.13 14.70
CA VAL A 342 9.82 22.89 14.30
C VAL A 342 10.48 23.17 12.97
N THR A 343 11.80 23.01 12.86
CA THR A 343 12.49 23.14 11.57
C THR A 343 12.18 21.92 10.69
N SER A 344 12.44 22.02 9.39
CA SER A 344 12.30 20.88 8.47
C SER A 344 13.08 19.65 8.94
N ASP A 345 14.31 19.83 9.43
CA ASP A 345 15.22 18.76 9.86
C ASP A 345 15.12 18.43 11.37
N GLY A 346 14.14 19.01 12.09
CA GLY A 346 14.03 18.97 13.55
C GLY A 346 15.15 19.71 14.30
N ALA A 347 16.21 20.14 13.61
CA ALA A 347 17.41 20.68 14.20
C ALA A 347 17.24 22.06 14.84
N LYS A 348 18.15 22.35 15.78
CA LYS A 348 18.19 23.65 16.42
C LYS A 348 18.69 24.70 15.44
N PHE A 349 17.97 25.81 15.33
CA PHE A 349 18.55 26.99 14.72
C PHE A 349 19.62 27.60 15.66
N ASN A 350 20.88 27.39 15.32
CA ASN A 350 22.04 27.67 16.18
C ASN A 350 22.52 29.14 16.18
N GLU A 351 21.65 30.08 15.83
CA GLU A 351 21.97 31.51 15.78
C GLU A 351 21.00 32.32 16.64
N THR A 352 21.50 33.36 17.31
CA THR A 352 20.63 34.36 17.93
C THR A 352 20.15 35.34 16.86
N VAL A 353 18.84 35.45 16.72
CA VAL A 353 18.14 36.25 15.70
C VAL A 353 17.36 37.35 16.41
N ASP A 354 17.45 38.57 15.89
CA ASP A 354 16.48 39.65 16.14
C ASP A 354 16.28 40.39 14.81
N VAL A 355 15.24 39.97 14.06
CA VAL A 355 14.97 40.47 12.70
C VAL A 355 13.51 40.90 12.56
N PRO A 356 13.20 41.90 11.71
CA PRO A 356 11.82 42.18 11.35
C PRO A 356 11.19 40.95 10.70
N ILE A 357 9.95 40.63 11.07
CA ILE A 357 9.16 39.56 10.45
C ILE A 357 7.90 40.12 9.82
N ALA A 358 7.74 39.91 8.52
CA ALA A 358 6.55 40.33 7.77
C ALA A 358 5.52 39.20 7.76
N LEU A 359 4.26 39.50 8.10
CA LEU A 359 3.15 38.59 7.79
C LEU A 359 2.84 38.71 6.30
N ASP A 360 3.02 37.62 5.56
CA ASP A 360 2.73 37.60 4.12
C ASP A 360 1.23 37.44 3.85
N THR A 361 0.76 38.00 2.73
CA THR A 361 -0.64 37.87 2.29
C THR A 361 -0.88 36.66 1.39
N GLY A 362 0.19 36.06 0.87
CA GLY A 362 0.18 34.78 0.17
C GLY A 362 0.37 33.59 1.12
N ASP A 363 0.76 32.46 0.53
CA ASP A 363 1.13 31.25 1.27
C ASP A 363 2.60 30.89 1.01
N SER A 364 3.13 29.91 1.74
CA SER A 364 4.52 29.50 1.66
C SER A 364 4.96 29.11 0.25
N CYS A 365 4.03 28.65 -0.60
CA CYS A 365 4.27 28.25 -1.98
C CYS A 365 4.22 29.44 -2.96
N ASN A 366 3.63 30.56 -2.54
CA ASN A 366 3.33 31.74 -3.34
C ASN A 366 3.52 33.02 -2.50
N ILE A 367 4.72 33.24 -1.96
CA ILE A 367 5.05 34.45 -1.17
C ILE A 367 4.81 35.69 -2.04
N ALA A 368 3.98 36.60 -1.54
CA ALA A 368 3.54 37.80 -2.26
C ALA A 368 4.40 39.03 -1.95
N GLY A 369 5.01 39.08 -0.77
CA GLY A 369 5.96 40.11 -0.35
C GLY A 369 7.38 39.86 -0.89
N SER A 370 8.26 40.81 -0.58
CA SER A 370 9.71 40.66 -0.78
C SER A 370 10.49 41.17 0.42
N GLY A 371 11.64 40.55 0.67
CA GLY A 371 12.41 40.70 1.89
C GLY A 371 13.90 40.96 1.67
N SER A 372 14.70 40.57 2.66
CA SER A 372 16.16 40.54 2.59
C SER A 372 16.68 39.38 3.44
N GLU A 373 17.95 39.00 3.24
CA GLU A 373 18.62 37.93 4.00
C GLU A 373 18.67 38.18 5.52
N ASN A 374 18.38 39.42 5.96
CA ASN A 374 18.27 39.82 7.37
C ASN A 374 16.82 40.14 7.79
N ALA A 375 15.83 39.63 7.06
CA ALA A 375 14.41 39.72 7.39
C ALA A 375 13.76 38.33 7.35
N ALA A 376 12.75 38.16 8.19
CA ALA A 376 11.93 36.95 8.23
C ALA A 376 10.58 37.16 7.55
N VAL A 377 9.96 36.07 7.08
CA VAL A 377 8.57 36.03 6.67
C VAL A 377 7.79 35.04 7.53
N LEU A 378 6.61 35.45 7.97
CA LEU A 378 5.58 34.61 8.57
C LEU A 378 4.50 34.41 7.50
N ALA A 379 4.39 33.21 6.94
CA ALA A 379 3.45 32.93 5.86
C ALA A 379 2.46 31.83 6.26
N LYS A 380 1.25 31.87 5.70
CA LYS A 380 0.33 30.73 5.78
C LYS A 380 1.02 29.55 5.08
N ARG A 381 1.02 28.35 5.69
CA ARG A 381 1.51 27.16 4.99
C ARG A 381 0.62 26.86 3.77
N GLY A 382 1.24 26.71 2.59
CA GLY A 382 0.58 26.36 1.34
C GLY A 382 0.62 24.86 1.03
N VAL A 383 -0.24 24.42 0.12
CA VAL A 383 -0.28 23.03 -0.38
C VAL A 383 0.63 22.91 -1.60
N CYS A 384 1.89 22.56 -1.40
CA CYS A 384 2.84 22.22 -2.46
C CYS A 384 3.94 21.29 -1.94
N LEU A 385 4.72 20.70 -2.85
CA LEU A 385 5.96 20.03 -2.47
C LEU A 385 6.85 20.99 -1.65
N PRO A 386 7.47 20.56 -0.53
CA PRO A 386 8.20 21.46 0.36
C PRO A 386 9.34 22.25 -0.30
N PHE A 387 9.97 21.69 -1.34
CA PHE A 387 10.91 22.39 -2.21
C PHE A 387 10.33 23.67 -2.85
N GLY A 388 9.05 23.65 -3.20
CA GLY A 388 8.33 24.83 -3.71
C GLY A 388 8.16 25.92 -2.65
N SER A 389 7.87 25.54 -1.41
CA SER A 389 7.80 26.50 -0.29
C SER A 389 9.16 27.13 0.01
N TYR A 390 10.21 26.31 0.04
CA TYR A 390 11.60 26.77 0.19
C TYR A 390 12.00 27.74 -0.92
N SER A 391 11.78 27.34 -2.17
CA SER A 391 12.13 28.14 -3.35
C SER A 391 11.35 29.46 -3.40
N SER A 392 10.07 29.49 -3.02
CA SER A 392 9.27 30.72 -2.99
C SER A 392 9.81 31.73 -1.99
N ILE A 393 10.10 31.30 -0.75
CA ILE A 393 10.64 32.18 0.30
C ILE A 393 12.05 32.67 -0.03
N ALA A 394 12.92 31.79 -0.52
CA ALA A 394 14.27 32.14 -0.92
C ALA A 394 14.29 33.12 -2.11
N ASN A 395 13.42 32.92 -3.11
CA ASN A 395 13.30 33.82 -4.26
C ASN A 395 12.65 35.18 -3.91
N ALA A 396 11.78 35.22 -2.91
CA ALA A 396 11.28 36.47 -2.32
C ALA A 396 12.37 37.24 -1.53
N GLY A 397 13.55 36.62 -1.35
CA GLY A 397 14.74 37.26 -0.79
C GLY A 397 14.83 37.24 0.74
N TYR A 398 13.95 36.51 1.44
CA TYR A 398 14.00 36.40 2.91
C TYR A 398 15.11 35.44 3.36
N GLY A 399 15.73 35.73 4.51
CA GLY A 399 16.70 34.84 5.15
C GLY A 399 16.10 33.82 6.11
N TYR A 400 14.87 34.03 6.57
CA TYR A 400 14.18 33.17 7.54
C TYR A 400 12.69 33.02 7.14
N GLY A 401 12.18 31.80 7.09
CA GLY A 401 10.77 31.48 6.84
C GLY A 401 10.15 30.77 8.04
N ILE A 402 9.06 31.31 8.58
CA ILE A 402 8.19 30.63 9.54
C ILE A 402 6.82 30.44 8.89
N LEU A 403 6.33 29.22 8.87
CA LEU A 403 5.07 28.82 8.25
C LEU A 403 4.06 28.51 9.33
N PHE A 404 2.93 29.22 9.41
CA PHE A 404 1.85 28.83 10.32
C PHE A 404 0.90 27.85 9.62
N ASP A 405 0.69 26.70 10.24
CA ASP A 405 -0.15 25.64 9.67
C ASP A 405 -1.64 25.90 9.94
N SER A 406 -2.26 26.69 9.06
CA SER A 406 -3.70 26.97 9.09
C SER A 406 -4.57 25.94 8.34
N TYR A 407 -3.98 24.84 7.86
CA TYR A 407 -4.72 23.75 7.21
C TYR A 407 -4.84 22.50 8.08
N ASN A 408 -4.19 22.48 9.26
CA ASN A 408 -4.07 21.26 10.04
C ASN A 408 -3.43 20.16 9.16
N GLN A 409 -2.21 20.40 8.68
CA GLN A 409 -1.39 19.41 7.98
C GLN A 409 -0.42 18.68 8.94
N GLY A 410 -0.13 19.27 10.10
CA GLY A 410 0.85 18.76 11.07
C GLY A 410 2.29 19.14 10.74
N ALA A 411 3.20 18.99 11.70
CA ALA A 411 4.62 19.27 11.49
C ALA A 411 5.25 18.15 10.63
N TYR A 412 5.47 18.41 9.34
CA TYR A 412 6.24 17.50 8.50
C TYR A 412 7.72 17.78 8.70
N TYR A 413 8.44 16.78 9.19
CA TYR A 413 9.89 16.78 9.18
C TYR A 413 10.37 16.39 7.77
N MET A 414 11.03 17.32 7.09
CA MET A 414 11.53 17.21 5.72
C MET A 414 13.05 17.11 5.68
N ASP A 415 13.54 16.03 5.07
CA ASP A 415 14.95 15.88 4.76
C ASP A 415 15.45 16.91 3.72
N GLU A 416 16.75 17.19 3.80
CA GLU A 416 17.56 17.89 2.78
C GLU A 416 17.20 19.33 2.40
N VAL A 417 16.34 20.05 3.12
CA VAL A 417 16.02 21.46 2.80
C VAL A 417 17.25 22.39 2.77
N THR A 418 18.30 22.09 3.52
CA THR A 418 19.54 22.88 3.62
C THR A 418 20.52 22.71 2.45
N ALA A 419 20.36 21.70 1.60
CA ALA A 419 21.32 21.40 0.53
C ALA A 419 21.10 22.20 -0.78
N TRP A 420 20.02 23.00 -0.89
CA TRP A 420 19.51 23.48 -2.19
C TRP A 420 19.61 25.00 -2.43
N SER A 421 19.85 25.84 -1.40
CA SER A 421 20.25 27.26 -1.56
C SER A 421 21.07 27.75 -0.36
N GLY A 422 21.99 28.68 -0.61
CA GLY A 422 22.80 29.32 0.43
C GLY A 422 22.18 30.55 1.09
N THR A 423 20.97 30.98 0.69
CA THR A 423 20.37 32.25 1.14
C THR A 423 19.36 32.12 2.29
N LEU A 424 18.61 31.02 2.36
CA LEU A 424 17.65 30.78 3.44
C LEU A 424 18.32 30.04 4.59
N ARG A 425 18.46 30.70 5.74
CA ARG A 425 19.12 30.17 6.94
C ARG A 425 18.17 29.34 7.79
N LEU A 426 16.90 29.73 7.87
CA LEU A 426 15.87 29.04 8.64
C LEU A 426 14.62 28.78 7.79
N MET A 427 14.14 27.54 7.80
CA MET A 427 12.76 27.19 7.44
C MET A 427 12.14 26.44 8.63
N ALA A 428 10.98 26.90 9.09
CA ALA A 428 10.29 26.27 10.21
C ALA A 428 8.77 26.34 10.10
N VAL A 429 8.08 25.40 10.74
CA VAL A 429 6.63 25.36 10.89
C VAL A 429 6.26 25.73 12.33
N THR A 430 5.19 26.51 12.49
CA THR A 430 4.58 26.92 13.75
C THR A 430 3.06 26.72 13.67
N THR A 431 2.36 26.94 14.78
CA THR A 431 0.94 26.61 14.93
C THR A 431 0.02 27.68 14.35
N ALA A 432 -1.24 27.34 14.08
CA ALA A 432 -2.22 28.25 13.47
C ALA A 432 -2.43 29.53 14.29
N SER A 433 -2.48 29.42 15.62
CA SER A 433 -2.74 30.54 16.54
C SER A 433 -1.69 31.67 16.44
N VAL A 434 -0.47 31.35 16.00
CA VAL A 434 0.58 32.34 15.73
C VAL A 434 0.22 33.25 14.56
N GLY A 435 -0.36 32.69 13.49
CA GLY A 435 -0.87 33.44 12.34
C GLY A 435 -2.05 34.33 12.71
N GLU A 436 -2.98 33.83 13.54
CA GLU A 436 -4.13 34.60 14.04
C GLU A 436 -3.71 35.79 14.91
N TRP A 437 -2.75 35.57 15.83
CA TRP A 437 -2.19 36.63 16.65
C TRP A 437 -1.46 37.67 15.79
N ALA A 438 -0.60 37.23 14.86
CA ALA A 438 0.11 38.13 13.97
C ALA A 438 -0.86 38.97 13.13
N THR A 439 -1.89 38.36 12.56
CA THR A 439 -2.98 39.05 11.83
C THR A 439 -3.62 40.13 12.70
N THR A 440 -3.89 39.84 13.97
CA THR A 440 -4.48 40.78 14.94
C THR A 440 -3.55 41.96 15.27
N GLN A 441 -2.23 41.78 15.20
CA GLN A 441 -1.24 42.86 15.38
C GLN A 441 -1.12 43.73 14.12
N ILE A 442 -0.99 43.11 12.94
CA ILE A 442 -0.86 43.82 11.66
C ILE A 442 -2.12 44.64 11.36
N ALA A 443 -3.32 44.12 11.66
CA ALA A 443 -4.59 44.84 11.52
C ALA A 443 -4.68 46.13 12.37
N LYS A 444 -3.79 46.31 13.35
CA LYS A 444 -3.67 47.53 14.18
C LYS A 444 -2.47 48.42 13.78
N ASN A 445 -1.86 48.14 12.62
CA ASN A 445 -0.64 48.78 12.11
C ASN A 445 0.59 48.64 13.05
N TYR A 446 0.66 47.56 13.83
CA TYR A 446 1.90 47.22 14.54
C TYR A 446 2.85 46.41 13.65
N THR A 447 4.15 46.56 13.87
CA THR A 447 5.20 45.79 13.20
C THR A 447 5.67 44.67 14.12
N LEU A 448 6.18 43.58 13.54
CA LEU A 448 6.62 42.40 14.27
C LEU A 448 8.14 42.17 14.12
N HIS A 449 8.76 41.65 15.17
CA HIS A 449 10.13 41.13 15.18
C HIS A 449 10.12 39.66 15.60
N LEU A 450 10.93 38.84 14.92
CA LEU A 450 11.25 37.47 15.32
C LEU A 450 12.50 37.48 16.18
N LYS A 451 12.41 36.86 17.36
CA LYS A 451 13.54 36.60 18.26
C LYS A 451 13.74 35.11 18.47
N ILE A 452 14.96 34.63 18.23
CA ILE A 452 15.41 33.26 18.51
C ILE A 452 16.71 33.38 19.29
N GLU A 453 16.92 32.54 20.30
CA GLU A 453 18.17 32.52 21.07
C GLU A 453 18.94 31.21 20.83
N SER A 454 20.21 31.35 20.47
CA SER A 454 21.13 30.25 20.16
C SER A 454 21.42 29.30 21.33
N ASP A 455 21.07 29.65 22.58
CA ASP A 455 21.19 28.82 23.78
C ASP A 455 19.85 28.22 24.26
N ALA A 456 18.73 28.60 23.64
CA ALA A 456 17.40 28.16 24.05
C ALA A 456 17.22 26.63 24.05
N GLN A 457 16.55 26.12 25.07
CA GLN A 457 16.31 24.68 25.22
C GLN A 457 15.01 24.28 24.53
N PRO A 458 14.92 23.06 23.96
CA PRO A 458 13.69 22.58 23.37
C PRO A 458 12.61 22.40 24.43
N ALA A 459 11.34 22.46 24.03
CA ALA A 459 10.20 22.31 24.93
C ALA A 459 9.09 21.47 24.29
N ALA A 460 8.28 20.83 25.14
CA ALA A 460 7.08 20.11 24.73
C ALA A 460 5.89 21.08 24.64
N PHE A 461 5.18 21.02 23.53
CA PHE A 461 4.01 21.86 23.24
C PHE A 461 2.81 20.97 22.92
N ALA A 462 1.63 21.37 23.42
CA ALA A 462 0.41 20.58 23.29
C ALA A 462 -0.54 21.20 22.25
N GLY A 463 -1.25 20.33 21.51
CA GLY A 463 -2.64 20.61 21.13
C GLY A 463 -2.96 21.46 19.89
N GLU A 464 -1.98 21.82 19.04
CA GLU A 464 -2.27 22.47 17.74
C GLU A 464 -1.73 21.66 16.52
N VAL A 465 -1.48 20.36 16.70
CA VAL A 465 -1.17 19.42 15.62
C VAL A 465 -2.35 18.46 15.48
N PRO A 466 -2.93 18.27 14.27
CA PRO A 466 -4.17 17.51 14.07
C PRO A 466 -4.03 16.03 14.38
N SER A 467 -2.88 15.47 14.00
CA SER A 467 -2.55 14.07 14.24
C SER A 467 -2.23 13.77 15.71
N ALA A 468 -1.99 14.78 16.55
CA ALA A 468 -1.61 14.55 17.96
C ALA A 468 -2.73 13.84 18.73
N GLY A 469 -2.42 12.69 19.32
CA GLY A 469 -3.39 11.82 19.98
C GLY A 469 -4.29 11.02 19.03
N GLN A 470 -4.09 11.11 17.71
CA GLN A 470 -4.72 10.26 16.70
C GLN A 470 -3.85 9.02 16.43
N ILE A 471 -4.43 8.03 15.76
CA ILE A 471 -3.69 6.86 15.27
C ILE A 471 -2.62 7.30 14.26
N SER A 472 -1.41 6.75 14.43
CA SER A 472 -0.31 6.92 13.48
C SER A 472 -0.64 6.22 12.15
N SER A 473 -0.50 6.91 11.02
CA SER A 473 -0.83 6.34 9.70
C SER A 473 0.01 5.12 9.33
N PHE A 474 1.26 5.05 9.79
CA PHE A 474 2.14 3.91 9.57
C PHE A 474 1.73 2.67 10.38
N THR A 475 0.78 2.74 11.34
CA THR A 475 0.43 1.55 12.12
C THR A 475 -0.19 0.48 11.20
N SER A 476 0.41 -0.70 11.15
CA SER A 476 -0.06 -1.79 10.30
C SER A 476 -1.50 -2.21 10.64
N TRP A 477 -2.29 -2.50 9.61
CA TRP A 477 -3.68 -2.92 9.74
C TRP A 477 -3.80 -4.43 9.84
N GLY A 478 -4.66 -4.89 10.75
CA GLY A 478 -5.19 -6.25 10.71
C GLY A 478 -6.37 -6.40 9.75
N PRO A 479 -7.14 -7.51 9.89
CA PRO A 479 -6.81 -8.67 10.72
C PRO A 479 -5.55 -9.41 10.21
N THR A 480 -5.14 -10.48 10.87
CA THR A 480 -4.17 -11.43 10.26
C THR A 480 -4.79 -12.12 9.03
N TYR A 481 -3.98 -12.79 8.20
CA TYR A 481 -4.52 -13.59 7.08
C TYR A 481 -5.45 -14.73 7.56
N GLU A 482 -5.34 -15.14 8.83
CA GLU A 482 -6.23 -16.11 9.48
C GLU A 482 -7.35 -15.44 10.32
N ASN A 483 -7.72 -14.20 9.99
CA ASN A 483 -8.81 -13.42 10.60
C ASN A 483 -8.63 -13.12 12.10
N GLY A 484 -7.40 -13.14 12.59
CA GLY A 484 -7.04 -12.79 13.97
C GLY A 484 -7.18 -11.30 14.25
N PHE A 485 -7.68 -10.94 15.44
CA PHE A 485 -7.80 -9.56 15.89
C PHE A 485 -6.42 -8.92 16.07
N SER A 486 -6.07 -7.96 15.23
CA SER A 486 -4.80 -7.22 15.28
C SER A 486 -4.99 -5.77 14.77
N PRO A 487 -4.29 -4.77 15.33
CA PRO A 487 -3.58 -4.84 16.61
C PRO A 487 -4.56 -5.07 17.77
N VAL A 488 -4.08 -5.52 18.94
CA VAL A 488 -4.93 -5.73 20.13
C VAL A 488 -5.24 -4.41 20.83
N ILE A 489 -4.29 -3.47 20.90
CA ILE A 489 -4.44 -2.15 21.52
C ILE A 489 -3.48 -1.14 20.85
N SER A 490 -3.62 0.16 21.12
CA SER A 490 -2.62 1.16 20.74
C SER A 490 -2.10 1.98 21.93
N ALA A 491 -0.87 2.48 21.79
CA ALA A 491 -0.19 3.31 22.78
C ALA A 491 0.66 4.40 22.10
N PRO A 492 1.16 5.41 22.83
CA PRO A 492 2.03 6.45 22.25
C PRO A 492 3.28 5.83 21.61
N GLY A 493 3.39 5.98 20.29
CA GLY A 493 4.46 5.42 19.46
C GLY A 493 4.94 6.36 18.35
N GLY A 494 4.14 7.35 17.95
CA GLY A 494 4.54 8.42 17.03
C GLY A 494 5.04 9.66 17.76
N VAL A 495 6.11 10.29 17.25
CA VAL A 495 6.78 11.48 17.82
C VAL A 495 7.11 11.27 19.31
N VAL A 496 7.67 10.10 19.61
CA VAL A 496 8.16 9.71 20.94
C VAL A 496 9.57 10.25 21.12
N TYR A 497 9.95 10.63 22.35
CA TYR A 497 11.29 11.07 22.70
C TYR A 497 11.93 10.10 23.71
N GLY A 498 13.20 9.78 23.54
CA GLY A 498 13.87 8.73 24.31
C GLY A 498 15.40 8.85 24.34
N ALA A 499 16.04 7.94 25.06
CA ALA A 499 17.49 7.81 25.09
C ALA A 499 18.05 7.27 23.76
N PHE A 500 19.28 7.68 23.43
CA PHE A 500 20.02 7.20 22.27
C PHE A 500 21.50 6.97 22.70
N PRO A 501 22.26 6.04 22.09
CA PRO A 501 23.62 5.74 22.51
C PRO A 501 24.57 6.93 22.61
N GLU A 502 25.63 6.76 23.41
CA GLU A 502 26.66 7.77 23.70
C GLU A 502 26.13 8.96 24.53
N GLY A 503 25.15 8.70 25.40
CA GLY A 503 24.55 9.73 26.26
C GLY A 503 23.66 10.75 25.53
N LYS A 504 23.26 10.45 24.28
CA LYS A 504 22.40 11.29 23.45
C LYS A 504 20.92 10.97 23.66
N PHE A 505 20.04 11.70 23.02
CA PHE A 505 18.61 11.43 22.99
C PHE A 505 18.13 11.45 21.55
N ALA A 506 16.91 11.00 21.28
CA ALA A 506 16.33 11.11 19.95
C ALA A 506 14.83 11.37 20.00
N ILE A 507 14.27 11.81 18.86
CA ILE A 507 12.86 11.68 18.53
C ILE A 507 12.71 10.57 17.48
N SER A 508 11.68 9.75 17.58
CA SER A 508 11.35 8.73 16.57
C SER A 508 9.88 8.33 16.61
N SER A 509 9.43 7.65 15.56
CA SER A 509 8.06 7.16 15.37
C SER A 509 8.06 5.69 14.98
N GLY A 510 7.22 4.88 15.61
CA GLY A 510 7.09 3.46 15.31
C GLY A 510 6.24 2.70 16.33
N THR A 511 5.59 1.62 15.87
CA THR A 511 4.93 0.65 16.77
C THR A 511 5.93 -0.01 17.73
N SER A 512 7.21 -0.04 17.36
CA SER A 512 8.37 -0.35 18.21
C SER A 512 8.48 0.46 19.49
N PHE A 513 7.87 1.66 19.57
CA PHE A 513 7.89 2.51 20.77
C PHE A 513 6.57 2.48 21.54
N ALA A 514 5.46 2.18 20.88
CA ALA A 514 4.19 1.86 21.54
C ALA A 514 4.28 0.54 22.34
N THR A 515 5.02 -0.43 21.81
CA THR A 515 5.26 -1.76 22.43
C THR A 515 5.87 -1.68 23.84
N PRO A 516 7.06 -1.06 24.06
CA PRO A 516 7.64 -0.87 25.39
C PRO A 516 6.76 -0.02 26.30
N TYR A 517 5.92 0.86 25.75
CA TYR A 517 4.96 1.62 26.54
C TYR A 517 3.97 0.68 27.25
N ILE A 518 3.40 -0.28 26.54
CA ILE A 518 2.50 -1.30 27.11
C ILE A 518 3.25 -2.23 28.07
N SER A 519 4.49 -2.64 27.73
CA SER A 519 5.35 -3.42 28.63
C SER A 519 5.64 -2.69 29.96
N GLY A 520 5.83 -1.37 29.90
CA GLY A 520 5.93 -0.52 31.09
C GLY A 520 4.62 -0.44 31.88
N VAL A 521 3.45 -0.33 31.23
CA VAL A 521 2.15 -0.36 31.92
C VAL A 521 1.93 -1.71 32.62
N ALA A 522 2.37 -2.81 32.01
CA ALA A 522 2.38 -4.13 32.64
C ALA A 522 3.29 -4.18 33.88
N ALA A 523 4.48 -3.56 33.82
CA ALA A 523 5.37 -3.47 34.99
C ALA A 523 4.76 -2.62 36.12
N LEU A 524 4.04 -1.53 35.80
CA LEU A 524 3.26 -0.80 36.82
C LEU A 524 2.19 -1.68 37.47
N TRP A 525 1.49 -2.49 36.66
CA TRP A 525 0.42 -3.38 37.13
C TRP A 525 0.97 -4.52 38.00
N PHE A 526 1.98 -5.26 37.53
CA PHE A 526 2.58 -6.39 38.25
C PHE A 526 3.36 -5.97 39.52
N ALA A 527 3.73 -4.69 39.66
CA ALA A 527 4.26 -4.14 40.91
C ALA A 527 3.21 -3.98 42.03
N HIS A 528 1.92 -3.98 41.68
CA HIS A 528 0.82 -3.63 42.58
C HIS A 528 -0.23 -4.73 42.73
N ALA A 529 -0.52 -5.44 41.64
CA ALA A 529 -1.47 -6.53 41.55
C ALA A 529 -0.77 -7.89 41.48
N LYS A 530 -1.56 -8.98 41.49
CA LYS A 530 -1.03 -10.29 41.13
C LYS A 530 -0.56 -10.29 39.67
N LYS A 531 0.45 -11.09 39.37
CA LYS A 531 0.99 -11.30 38.01
C LYS A 531 0.07 -12.18 37.15
N ASP A 532 -1.18 -11.75 37.01
CA ASP A 532 -2.16 -12.40 36.13
C ASP A 532 -2.17 -11.65 34.78
N ARG A 533 -1.50 -12.25 33.79
CA ARG A 533 -1.45 -11.73 32.42
C ARG A 533 -2.82 -11.71 31.74
N THR A 534 -3.74 -12.59 32.13
CA THR A 534 -5.08 -12.68 31.55
C THR A 534 -5.98 -11.56 32.10
N GLU A 535 -5.97 -11.32 33.41
CA GLU A 535 -6.64 -10.16 34.02
C GLU A 535 -6.07 -8.85 33.48
N PHE A 536 -4.74 -8.74 33.34
CA PHE A 536 -4.10 -7.57 32.74
C PHE A 536 -4.65 -7.30 31.34
N VAL A 537 -4.60 -8.27 30.41
CA VAL A 537 -5.10 -8.09 29.03
C VAL A 537 -6.59 -7.75 28.99
N ARG A 538 -7.41 -8.38 29.85
CA ARG A 538 -8.85 -8.06 29.96
C ARG A 538 -9.11 -6.62 30.40
N ARG A 539 -8.38 -6.11 31.40
CA ARG A 539 -8.47 -4.70 31.83
C ARG A 539 -7.90 -3.75 30.78
N LEU A 540 -6.81 -4.16 30.13
CA LEU A 540 -6.11 -3.43 29.07
C LEU A 540 -7.05 -3.10 27.91
N THR A 541 -7.71 -4.11 27.32
CA THR A 541 -8.63 -3.89 26.18
C THR A 541 -9.94 -3.26 26.61
N SER A 542 -10.51 -3.67 27.74
CA SER A 542 -11.85 -3.23 28.13
C SER A 542 -11.93 -1.78 28.63
N THR A 543 -10.81 -1.17 29.02
CA THR A 543 -10.75 0.22 29.48
C THR A 543 -10.18 1.21 28.46
N ALA A 544 -9.70 0.70 27.32
CA ALA A 544 -9.07 1.48 26.26
C ALA A 544 -10.04 2.47 25.58
N LEU A 545 -9.55 3.69 25.35
CA LEU A 545 -10.28 4.79 24.73
C LEU A 545 -10.31 4.59 23.22
N ALA A 546 -11.49 4.48 22.61
CA ALA A 546 -11.58 4.47 21.15
C ALA A 546 -11.22 5.87 20.61
N LEU A 547 -10.38 5.91 19.57
CA LEU A 547 -9.94 7.13 18.90
C LEU A 547 -10.75 7.42 17.63
N PRO A 548 -10.87 8.69 17.22
CA PRO A 548 -11.46 9.08 15.95
C PRO A 548 -10.74 8.50 14.73
N ALA A 549 -11.49 8.39 13.64
CA ALA A 549 -10.95 7.98 12.35
C ALA A 549 -10.23 9.17 11.73
N PHE A 550 -8.90 9.10 11.61
CA PHE A 550 -8.07 10.18 11.10
C PHE A 550 -7.43 9.77 9.78
N ASP A 551 -7.71 10.51 8.72
CA ASP A 551 -7.07 10.31 7.41
C ASP A 551 -5.92 11.32 7.27
N THR A 552 -4.69 10.81 7.21
CA THR A 552 -3.48 11.61 6.99
C THR A 552 -3.36 12.20 5.59
N THR A 553 -4.08 11.65 4.61
CA THR A 553 -4.12 12.18 3.23
C THR A 553 -4.79 13.55 3.21
N ASP A 554 -5.90 13.65 3.94
CA ASP A 554 -6.72 14.85 4.05
C ASP A 554 -6.42 15.70 5.31
N GLY A 555 -5.53 15.22 6.19
CA GLY A 555 -5.15 15.90 7.45
C GLY A 555 -6.28 16.04 8.48
N LYS A 556 -7.36 15.25 8.37
CA LYS A 556 -8.62 15.49 9.10
C LYS A 556 -9.22 14.24 9.71
N VAL A 557 -10.06 14.47 10.73
CA VAL A 557 -10.96 13.43 11.25
C VAL A 557 -12.09 13.21 10.24
N VAL A 558 -12.23 11.97 9.76
CA VAL A 558 -13.19 11.54 8.74
C VAL A 558 -14.40 10.78 9.30
N ALA A 559 -14.30 10.25 10.53
CA ALA A 559 -15.43 9.65 11.26
C ALA A 559 -15.20 9.63 12.78
N GLU A 560 -16.27 9.44 13.56
CA GLU A 560 -16.25 9.51 15.03
C GLU A 560 -15.30 8.48 15.67
N LEU A 561 -15.18 7.28 15.11
CA LEU A 561 -14.31 6.20 15.59
C LEU A 561 -13.57 5.49 14.44
N ALA A 562 -12.25 5.35 14.53
CA ALA A 562 -11.44 4.57 13.58
C ALA A 562 -11.81 3.09 13.60
N SER A 563 -11.60 2.37 12.49
CA SER A 563 -11.77 0.91 12.47
C SER A 563 -10.85 0.24 13.50
N LEU A 564 -11.36 -0.71 14.27
CA LEU A 564 -10.57 -1.44 15.26
C LEU A 564 -9.52 -2.35 14.60
N ALA A 565 -9.59 -2.59 13.29
CA ALA A 565 -8.52 -3.23 12.53
C ALA A 565 -7.25 -2.36 12.40
N GLN A 566 -7.32 -1.07 12.74
CA GLN A 566 -6.15 -0.18 12.82
C GLN A 566 -5.83 0.20 14.27
N GLN A 567 -6.84 0.54 15.08
CA GLN A 567 -6.64 1.01 16.46
C GLN A 567 -6.66 -0.09 17.54
N GLY A 568 -7.02 -1.31 17.18
CA GLY A 568 -7.31 -2.38 18.14
C GLY A 568 -8.41 -1.98 19.12
N ALA A 569 -8.21 -2.23 20.41
CA ALA A 569 -9.08 -1.71 21.46
C ALA A 569 -9.00 -0.17 21.63
N GLY A 570 -8.09 0.53 20.96
CA GLY A 570 -7.87 1.98 21.07
C GLY A 570 -6.71 2.35 22.01
N LEU A 571 -6.63 3.62 22.42
CA LEU A 571 -5.57 4.14 23.27
C LEU A 571 -5.69 3.65 24.73
N ILE A 572 -4.58 3.13 25.27
CA ILE A 572 -4.48 2.71 26.68
C ILE A 572 -4.83 3.81 27.71
N ASN A 573 -5.70 3.47 28.67
CA ASN A 573 -5.99 4.28 29.86
C ASN A 573 -5.44 3.58 31.12
N ALA A 574 -4.15 3.78 31.41
CA ALA A 574 -3.41 3.01 32.42
C ALA A 574 -4.02 3.12 33.83
N ALA A 575 -4.58 4.27 34.21
CA ALA A 575 -5.18 4.45 35.53
C ALA A 575 -6.46 3.62 35.73
N LYS A 576 -7.29 3.44 34.69
CA LYS A 576 -8.52 2.62 34.80
C LYS A 576 -8.25 1.14 35.11
N LEU A 577 -7.08 0.60 34.75
CA LEU A 577 -6.71 -0.77 35.11
C LEU A 577 -6.74 -0.97 36.63
N PHE A 578 -6.31 0.03 37.40
CA PHE A 578 -6.23 0.03 38.87
C PHE A 578 -7.52 0.52 39.53
N ASP A 579 -8.18 1.52 38.92
CA ASP A 579 -9.35 2.17 39.51
C ASP A 579 -10.63 1.33 39.42
N TYR A 580 -10.73 0.40 38.46
CA TYR A 580 -11.97 -0.35 38.21
C TYR A 580 -12.08 -1.63 39.04
N THR A 581 -13.27 -1.83 39.60
CA THR A 581 -13.70 -2.99 40.40
C THR A 581 -14.42 -4.04 39.56
N THR A 582 -14.89 -3.72 38.36
CA THR A 582 -15.43 -4.70 37.40
C THR A 582 -14.30 -5.37 36.61
N VAL A 583 -14.40 -6.70 36.43
CA VAL A 583 -13.53 -7.47 35.53
C VAL A 583 -14.39 -8.25 34.55
N LEU A 584 -14.03 -8.19 33.26
CA LEU A 584 -14.64 -9.05 32.24
C LEU A 584 -13.84 -10.36 32.17
N LEU A 585 -14.45 -11.48 32.55
CA LEU A 585 -13.82 -12.81 32.57
C LEU A 585 -14.06 -13.63 31.28
N SER A 586 -14.66 -13.03 30.26
CA SER A 586 -14.76 -13.57 28.89
C SER A 586 -13.48 -13.32 28.10
N GLU A 587 -13.52 -13.56 26.78
CA GLU A 587 -12.43 -13.16 25.87
C GLU A 587 -12.27 -11.62 25.85
N PRO A 588 -11.03 -11.11 25.76
CA PRO A 588 -10.73 -9.68 25.83
C PRO A 588 -11.00 -8.93 24.51
N THR A 589 -11.09 -9.66 23.40
CA THR A 589 -11.45 -9.20 22.05
C THR A 589 -12.28 -10.29 21.37
N LEU A 590 -13.15 -9.93 20.41
CA LEU A 590 -13.98 -10.89 19.66
C LEU A 590 -13.66 -10.83 18.16
N SER A 591 -12.95 -11.83 17.64
CA SER A 591 -12.97 -12.12 16.20
C SER A 591 -14.30 -12.81 15.86
N LEU A 592 -15.19 -12.10 15.17
CA LEU A 592 -16.43 -12.69 14.65
C LEU A 592 -16.16 -13.64 13.46
N ASN A 593 -14.97 -13.53 12.88
CA ASN A 593 -14.51 -14.25 11.69
C ASN A 593 -15.23 -13.81 10.39
N ASP A 594 -14.99 -14.54 9.32
CA ASP A 594 -15.49 -14.29 7.96
C ASP A 594 -16.92 -14.80 7.74
N THR A 595 -17.44 -14.82 6.51
CA THR A 595 -18.80 -15.31 6.24
C THR A 595 -18.96 -16.80 6.46
N ASP A 596 -17.90 -17.57 6.23
CA ASP A 596 -17.93 -19.04 6.23
C ASP A 596 -17.88 -19.59 7.66
N ASN A 597 -17.17 -18.88 8.54
CA ASN A 597 -16.88 -19.30 9.91
C ASN A 597 -17.51 -18.38 10.97
N ARG A 598 -18.55 -17.62 10.59
CA ARG A 598 -19.11 -16.52 11.38
C ARG A 598 -19.65 -16.94 12.76
N VAL A 599 -19.16 -16.32 13.83
CA VAL A 599 -19.69 -16.47 15.19
C VAL A 599 -20.29 -15.14 15.67
N ILE A 600 -21.63 -15.06 15.76
CA ILE A 600 -22.35 -13.84 16.17
C ILE A 600 -22.81 -13.80 17.64
N THR A 601 -22.98 -14.95 18.28
CA THR A 601 -23.48 -15.02 19.67
C THR A 601 -22.33 -15.33 20.61
N HIS A 602 -22.09 -14.42 21.56
CA HIS A 602 -20.98 -14.48 22.52
C HIS A 602 -21.49 -14.39 23.95
N THR A 603 -20.74 -14.96 24.90
CA THR A 603 -21.06 -14.84 26.34
C THR A 603 -20.06 -13.90 26.99
N ILE A 604 -20.53 -12.73 27.44
CA ILE A 604 -19.75 -11.81 28.27
C ILE A 604 -19.97 -12.22 29.73
N ARG A 605 -18.87 -12.54 30.42
CA ARG A 605 -18.86 -12.89 31.85
C ARG A 605 -18.36 -11.71 32.65
N ILE A 606 -19.19 -11.16 33.52
CA ILE A 606 -18.90 -9.97 34.31
C ILE A 606 -18.67 -10.40 35.76
N GLN A 607 -17.56 -9.97 36.36
CA GLN A 607 -17.31 -10.09 37.79
C GLN A 607 -17.27 -8.71 38.43
N ASN A 608 -18.06 -8.52 39.49
CA ASN A 608 -18.00 -7.33 40.33
C ASN A 608 -17.13 -7.65 41.54
N THR A 609 -15.92 -7.11 41.61
CA THR A 609 -15.01 -7.27 42.77
C THR A 609 -15.18 -6.17 43.82
N GLY A 610 -16.09 -5.22 43.58
CA GLY A 610 -16.44 -4.14 44.50
C GLY A 610 -17.25 -4.62 45.71
N SER A 611 -17.39 -3.72 46.69
CA SER A 611 -18.10 -3.97 47.96
C SER A 611 -19.62 -3.76 47.89
N GLU A 612 -20.13 -3.21 46.79
CA GLU A 612 -21.55 -2.92 46.57
C GLU A 612 -22.06 -3.57 45.28
N GLU A 613 -23.37 -3.70 45.15
CA GLU A 613 -24.01 -4.23 43.94
C GLU A 613 -23.91 -3.22 42.78
N ALA A 614 -23.58 -3.70 41.59
CA ALA A 614 -23.46 -2.88 40.38
C ALA A 614 -24.45 -3.35 39.31
N THR A 615 -25.14 -2.42 38.66
CA THR A 615 -26.02 -2.68 37.52
C THR A 615 -25.38 -2.13 36.24
N TYR A 616 -25.21 -2.98 35.24
CA TYR A 616 -24.60 -2.64 33.95
C TYR A 616 -25.66 -2.55 32.87
N ASN A 617 -25.73 -1.40 32.20
CA ASN A 617 -26.45 -1.23 30.94
C ASN A 617 -25.52 -1.65 29.79
N ILE A 618 -25.94 -2.66 29.05
CA ILE A 618 -25.18 -3.26 27.94
C ILE A 618 -25.75 -2.74 26.63
N SER A 619 -24.94 -1.94 25.96
CA SER A 619 -25.25 -1.31 24.68
C SER A 619 -24.11 -1.54 23.68
N HIS A 620 -24.09 -0.79 22.58
CA HIS A 620 -23.14 -0.99 21.49
C HIS A 620 -22.84 0.34 20.82
N ILE A 621 -21.58 0.49 20.37
CA ILE A 621 -21.13 1.58 19.52
C ILE A 621 -20.40 0.96 18.33
N ALA A 622 -20.87 1.25 17.11
CA ALA A 622 -20.18 0.87 15.89
C ALA A 622 -18.94 1.75 15.68
N ALA A 623 -17.87 1.15 15.18
CA ALA A 623 -16.76 1.90 14.62
C ALA A 623 -16.83 1.90 13.08
N SER A 624 -15.95 2.67 12.43
CA SER A 624 -15.93 2.76 10.97
C SER A 624 -15.82 1.37 10.32
N THR A 625 -16.79 1.04 9.47
CA THR A 625 -16.69 -0.06 8.51
C THR A 625 -15.90 0.42 7.30
N ILE A 626 -15.02 -0.42 6.79
CA ILE A 626 -14.21 -0.10 5.61
C ILE A 626 -14.45 -1.10 4.48
N SER A 627 -14.36 -0.63 3.23
CA SER A 627 -14.23 -1.51 2.08
C SER A 627 -12.80 -2.03 2.06
N SER A 628 -12.58 -3.29 2.45
CA SER A 628 -11.21 -3.79 2.57
C SER A 628 -10.56 -4.05 1.20
N ARG A 629 -11.36 -4.19 0.13
CA ARG A 629 -10.93 -4.48 -1.24
C ARG A 629 -11.67 -3.65 -2.30
N ASN A 630 -11.15 -3.68 -3.52
CA ASN A 630 -11.74 -3.07 -4.71
C ASN A 630 -12.63 -4.06 -5.51
N SER A 631 -13.17 -3.61 -6.64
CA SER A 631 -14.04 -4.37 -7.56
C SER A 631 -13.43 -5.69 -8.04
N ILE A 632 -12.11 -5.70 -8.24
CA ILE A 632 -11.29 -6.87 -8.60
C ILE A 632 -10.63 -7.52 -7.39
N TRP A 633 -11.21 -7.41 -6.20
CA TRP A 633 -10.80 -8.12 -4.98
C TRP A 633 -9.31 -7.99 -4.57
N TYR A 634 -8.60 -6.94 -4.98
CA TYR A 634 -7.33 -6.55 -4.36
C TYR A 634 -7.60 -5.66 -3.14
N PRO A 635 -6.92 -5.85 -2.00
CA PRO A 635 -7.09 -4.98 -0.84
C PRO A 635 -6.78 -3.52 -1.15
N ASN A 636 -7.55 -2.58 -0.59
CA ASN A 636 -7.29 -1.15 -0.76
C ASN A 636 -6.04 -0.75 0.03
N THR A 637 -5.13 -0.01 -0.60
CA THR A 637 -3.96 0.60 0.04
C THR A 637 -4.30 1.97 0.64
N TYR A 638 -3.38 2.55 1.41
CA TYR A 638 -3.55 3.78 2.17
C TYR A 638 -4.74 3.69 3.12
N TYR A 639 -5.43 4.81 3.36
CA TYR A 639 -6.63 4.84 4.18
C TYR A 639 -7.82 4.24 3.39
N PRO A 640 -8.39 3.09 3.80
CA PRO A 640 -9.39 2.42 2.98
C PRO A 640 -10.73 3.17 2.97
N PRO A 641 -11.50 3.12 1.86
CA PRO A 641 -12.78 3.82 1.76
C PRO A 641 -13.75 3.43 2.88
N LEU A 642 -14.30 4.44 3.58
CA LEU A 642 -15.31 4.25 4.59
C LEU A 642 -16.66 3.86 3.97
N MET A 643 -17.35 2.90 4.57
CA MET A 643 -18.67 2.46 4.15
C MET A 643 -19.74 3.03 5.09
N SER A 644 -20.85 3.52 4.53
CA SER A 644 -22.03 3.95 5.29
C SER A 644 -22.87 2.74 5.73
N ALA A 645 -22.23 1.83 6.46
CA ALA A 645 -22.81 0.59 6.96
C ALA A 645 -22.17 0.24 8.31
N ALA A 646 -22.94 -0.37 9.21
CA ALA A 646 -22.47 -0.73 10.55
C ALA A 646 -23.15 -2.02 11.01
N GLY A 647 -22.39 -2.87 11.71
CA GLY A 647 -23.00 -3.92 12.51
C GLY A 647 -23.75 -3.35 13.72
N SER A 648 -24.57 -4.17 14.36
CA SER A 648 -25.41 -3.76 15.50
C SER A 648 -25.53 -4.84 16.55
N LEU A 649 -25.95 -4.48 17.76
CA LEU A 649 -26.36 -5.41 18.81
C LEU A 649 -27.87 -5.67 18.72
N SER A 650 -28.28 -6.94 18.74
CA SER A 650 -29.68 -7.35 18.51
C SER A 650 -30.68 -6.78 19.52
N GLU A 651 -30.25 -6.62 20.78
CA GLU A 651 -31.05 -6.04 21.86
C GLU A 651 -30.11 -5.44 22.93
N ALA A 652 -30.47 -4.27 23.48
CA ALA A 652 -29.81 -3.73 24.66
C ALA A 652 -30.22 -4.55 25.89
N LYS A 653 -29.30 -4.75 26.85
CA LYS A 653 -29.54 -5.57 28.05
C LYS A 653 -29.22 -4.80 29.32
N THR A 654 -29.80 -5.23 30.42
CA THR A 654 -29.43 -4.74 31.75
C THR A 654 -29.19 -5.94 32.65
N VAL A 655 -28.08 -5.91 33.38
CA VAL A 655 -27.68 -7.00 34.28
C VAL A 655 -27.20 -6.42 35.61
N THR A 656 -27.65 -7.01 36.70
CA THR A 656 -27.25 -6.62 38.06
C THR A 656 -26.36 -7.70 38.64
N VAL A 657 -25.19 -7.31 39.17
CA VAL A 657 -24.17 -8.20 39.71
C VAL A 657 -23.85 -7.78 41.14
N ALA A 658 -24.24 -8.61 42.09
CA ALA A 658 -23.98 -8.41 43.52
C ALA A 658 -22.47 -8.32 43.81
N ALA A 659 -22.11 -7.68 44.93
CA ALA A 659 -20.74 -7.56 45.41
C ALA A 659 -20.04 -8.93 45.50
N GLY A 660 -18.86 -9.05 44.88
CA GLY A 660 -18.08 -10.30 44.81
C GLY A 660 -18.65 -11.38 43.86
N ALA A 661 -19.80 -11.16 43.22
CA ALA A 661 -20.46 -12.14 42.36
C ALA A 661 -19.95 -12.11 40.90
N THR A 662 -20.33 -13.12 40.14
CA THR A 662 -20.07 -13.25 38.71
C THR A 662 -21.37 -13.57 37.99
N GLN A 663 -21.60 -12.97 36.83
CA GLN A 663 -22.83 -13.15 36.04
C GLN A 663 -22.49 -13.22 34.55
N ASP A 664 -23.13 -14.16 33.86
CA ASP A 664 -23.03 -14.33 32.40
C ASP A 664 -24.16 -13.60 31.70
N VAL A 665 -23.85 -12.95 30.57
CA VAL A 665 -24.81 -12.37 29.64
C VAL A 665 -24.48 -12.80 28.21
N GLN A 666 -25.47 -13.34 27.50
CA GLN A 666 -25.36 -13.57 26.06
C GLN A 666 -25.67 -12.31 25.27
N VAL A 667 -24.79 -11.99 24.32
CA VAL A 667 -24.91 -10.90 23.36
C VAL A 667 -24.89 -11.47 21.94
N THR A 668 -25.72 -10.93 21.05
CA THR A 668 -25.80 -11.36 19.65
C THR A 668 -25.62 -10.16 18.75
N LEU A 669 -24.60 -10.21 17.89
CA LEU A 669 -24.28 -9.16 16.93
C LEU A 669 -24.91 -9.46 15.57
N SER A 670 -25.39 -8.43 14.88
CA SER A 670 -25.85 -8.50 13.49
C SER A 670 -24.83 -7.84 12.58
N ALA A 671 -24.53 -8.49 11.46
CA ALA A 671 -23.69 -7.93 10.40
C ALA A 671 -24.34 -6.70 9.73
N PRO A 672 -23.55 -5.79 9.13
CA PRO A 672 -24.05 -4.76 8.23
C PRO A 672 -24.72 -5.37 7.00
N ASP A 673 -25.73 -4.70 6.44
CA ASP A 673 -26.40 -5.09 5.19
C ASP A 673 -25.56 -4.62 3.98
N VAL A 674 -24.55 -5.42 3.63
CA VAL A 674 -23.60 -5.17 2.53
C VAL A 674 -23.31 -6.46 1.77
N THR A 675 -22.92 -6.36 0.49
CA THR A 675 -22.59 -7.54 -0.32
C THR A 675 -21.24 -8.13 0.08
N ALA A 676 -21.13 -9.47 0.03
CA ALA A 676 -19.87 -10.17 0.29
C ALA A 676 -18.73 -9.78 -0.68
N ASP A 677 -19.08 -9.27 -1.88
CA ASP A 677 -18.11 -8.79 -2.86
C ASP A 677 -17.32 -7.58 -2.34
N SER A 678 -17.93 -6.73 -1.51
CA SER A 678 -17.27 -5.56 -0.90
C SER A 678 -16.10 -5.93 0.03
N GLY A 679 -16.09 -7.15 0.59
CA GLY A 679 -15.13 -7.54 1.62
C GLY A 679 -15.18 -6.62 2.84
N ALA A 680 -16.37 -6.13 3.22
CA ALA A 680 -16.49 -5.11 4.26
C ALA A 680 -15.91 -5.60 5.59
N LEU A 681 -14.92 -4.88 6.11
CA LEU A 681 -14.34 -5.11 7.43
C LEU A 681 -15.02 -4.15 8.40
N TRP A 682 -15.90 -4.68 9.24
CA TRP A 682 -16.70 -3.92 10.19
C TRP A 682 -16.27 -4.22 11.62
N SER A 683 -16.43 -3.23 12.50
CA SER A 683 -15.92 -3.32 13.86
C SER A 683 -16.74 -2.47 14.84
N GLY A 684 -16.47 -2.62 16.12
CA GLY A 684 -17.11 -1.80 17.15
C GLY A 684 -16.82 -2.29 18.55
N LYS A 685 -17.55 -1.73 19.52
CA LYS A 685 -17.44 -2.04 20.94
C LYS A 685 -18.82 -2.33 21.52
N ILE A 686 -18.96 -3.46 22.20
CA ILE A 686 -20.09 -3.69 23.12
C ILE A 686 -19.75 -2.95 24.40
N ILE A 687 -20.62 -2.04 24.83
CA ILE A 687 -20.37 -1.13 25.95
C ILE A 687 -21.11 -1.63 27.19
N LEU A 688 -20.43 -1.62 28.33
CA LEU A 688 -20.99 -1.92 29.65
C LEU A 688 -20.85 -0.68 30.52
N ALA A 689 -21.93 0.08 30.66
CA ALA A 689 -22.01 1.24 31.53
C ALA A 689 -22.57 0.84 32.90
N GLY A 690 -21.71 0.78 33.92
CA GLY A 690 -22.04 0.38 35.28
C GLY A 690 -22.59 1.53 36.14
N SER A 691 -23.45 1.20 37.10
CA SER A 691 -23.95 2.14 38.12
C SER A 691 -22.90 2.57 39.16
N ASN A 692 -21.68 2.06 39.04
CA ASN A 692 -20.48 2.40 39.80
C ASN A 692 -19.56 3.40 39.04
N ASP A 693 -20.10 4.12 38.05
CA ASP A 693 -19.37 5.05 37.16
C ASP A 693 -18.26 4.40 36.32
N GLU A 694 -18.26 3.06 36.20
CA GLU A 694 -17.34 2.32 35.35
C GLU A 694 -17.91 2.14 33.94
N LEU A 695 -17.06 2.37 32.93
CA LEU A 695 -17.39 2.19 31.52
C LEU A 695 -16.38 1.24 30.89
N LEU A 696 -16.82 0.00 30.66
CA LEU A 696 -16.03 -1.07 30.06
C LEU A 696 -16.52 -1.35 28.63
N ALA A 697 -15.64 -1.92 27.80
CA ALA A 697 -15.94 -2.30 26.44
C ALA A 697 -15.49 -3.74 26.13
N VAL A 698 -16.19 -4.42 25.22
CA VAL A 698 -15.68 -5.62 24.53
C VAL A 698 -15.53 -5.27 23.05
N PRO A 699 -14.30 -5.09 22.54
CA PRO A 699 -14.04 -4.79 21.14
C PRO A 699 -14.25 -6.03 20.25
N TYR A 700 -14.72 -5.83 19.02
CA TYR A 700 -14.89 -6.89 18.03
C TYR A 700 -14.55 -6.44 16.59
N ILE A 701 -14.25 -7.40 15.72
CA ILE A 701 -14.14 -7.24 14.26
C ILE A 701 -14.85 -8.39 13.51
N GLY A 702 -15.41 -8.12 12.34
CA GLY A 702 -16.03 -9.11 11.44
C GLY A 702 -15.82 -8.79 9.96
N ILE A 703 -15.85 -9.82 9.10
CA ILE A 703 -15.46 -9.71 7.68
C ILE A 703 -16.60 -10.21 6.78
N GLU A 704 -17.25 -9.31 6.06
CA GLU A 704 -18.26 -9.66 5.04
C GLU A 704 -17.60 -10.06 3.71
N ALA A 705 -16.89 -11.18 3.73
CA ALA A 705 -16.45 -11.98 2.59
C ALA A 705 -16.12 -13.40 3.07
N SER A 706 -15.99 -14.35 2.13
CA SER A 706 -15.31 -15.63 2.37
C SER A 706 -13.82 -15.42 2.12
N THR A 707 -13.00 -15.60 3.16
CA THR A 707 -11.54 -15.44 3.07
C THR A 707 -10.84 -16.66 2.48
N TYR A 708 -11.47 -17.84 2.54
CA TYR A 708 -11.03 -19.03 1.81
C TYR A 708 -11.29 -18.92 0.30
N ASN A 709 -12.45 -18.38 -0.12
CA ASN A 709 -12.74 -18.12 -1.54
C ASN A 709 -12.07 -16.83 -2.06
N TRP A 710 -11.49 -16.01 -1.19
CA TRP A 710 -10.59 -14.91 -1.57
C TRP A 710 -9.22 -15.48 -1.98
N THR A 711 -9.21 -16.13 -3.13
CA THR A 711 -8.04 -16.85 -3.63
C THR A 711 -6.81 -15.93 -3.78
N PRO A 712 -5.59 -16.40 -3.48
CA PRO A 712 -4.37 -15.59 -3.54
C PRO A 712 -4.10 -14.96 -4.91
N LEU A 713 -4.32 -15.70 -6.00
CA LEU A 713 -4.13 -15.26 -7.38
C LEU A 713 -5.45 -14.92 -8.05
N HIS A 714 -5.48 -13.86 -8.87
CA HIS A 714 -6.64 -13.54 -9.73
C HIS A 714 -6.90 -14.65 -10.75
N HIS A 715 -5.89 -14.91 -11.57
CA HIS A 715 -5.86 -15.85 -12.67
C HIS A 715 -4.51 -16.57 -12.65
N GLY A 716 -4.27 -17.43 -13.64
CA GLY A 716 -2.97 -18.06 -13.79
C GLY A 716 -1.88 -17.04 -14.11
N PRO A 717 -0.69 -17.15 -13.50
CA PRO A 717 0.46 -16.34 -13.89
C PRO A 717 0.75 -16.45 -15.39
N GLU A 718 0.98 -15.30 -16.01
CA GLU A 718 1.20 -15.20 -17.45
C GLU A 718 2.67 -15.43 -17.76
N SER A 719 2.98 -16.02 -18.92
CA SER A 719 4.35 -16.39 -19.28
C SER A 719 4.70 -15.96 -20.70
N TYR A 720 5.75 -15.15 -20.82
CA TYR A 720 6.13 -14.49 -22.07
C TYR A 720 7.60 -14.72 -22.43
N ARG A 721 7.94 -14.47 -23.68
CA ARG A 721 9.30 -14.22 -24.14
C ARG A 721 9.52 -12.73 -24.25
N TYR A 722 10.52 -12.20 -23.55
CA TYR A 722 11.00 -10.84 -23.77
C TYR A 722 12.03 -10.83 -24.90
N ASP A 723 11.94 -9.87 -25.83
CA ASP A 723 12.98 -9.61 -26.84
C ASP A 723 13.69 -8.31 -26.51
N GLU A 724 14.96 -8.39 -26.08
CA GLU A 724 15.76 -7.22 -25.71
C GLU A 724 16.02 -6.26 -26.88
N THR A 725 15.81 -6.68 -28.14
CA THR A 725 16.15 -5.87 -29.32
C THR A 725 15.07 -4.88 -29.72
N ASP A 726 13.79 -5.17 -29.42
CA ASP A 726 12.65 -4.28 -29.66
C ASP A 726 11.85 -3.93 -28.38
N GLY A 727 12.10 -4.62 -27.27
CA GLY A 727 11.46 -4.40 -25.96
C GLY A 727 10.06 -5.00 -25.82
N SER A 728 9.69 -5.95 -26.69
CA SER A 728 8.34 -6.54 -26.73
C SER A 728 8.22 -7.84 -25.93
N LEU A 729 6.99 -8.12 -25.48
CA LEU A 729 6.58 -9.41 -24.93
C LEU A 729 5.86 -10.25 -26.00
N TYR A 730 6.37 -11.45 -26.23
CA TYR A 730 5.90 -12.43 -27.19
C TYR A 730 5.34 -13.69 -26.48
N PRO A 731 4.55 -14.55 -27.15
CA PRO A 731 4.19 -15.87 -26.60
C PRO A 731 5.44 -16.64 -26.14
N ILE A 732 5.29 -17.47 -25.11
CA ILE A 732 6.41 -18.27 -24.58
C ILE A 732 7.10 -19.16 -25.64
N ASP A 733 6.38 -19.71 -26.63
CA ASP A 733 6.99 -20.54 -27.70
C ASP A 733 7.23 -19.76 -29.01
N TYR A 734 7.56 -18.46 -28.92
CA TYR A 734 7.67 -17.58 -30.09
C TYR A 734 8.63 -18.11 -31.15
N GLN A 735 8.10 -18.34 -32.36
CA GLN A 735 8.79 -18.92 -33.52
C GLN A 735 9.39 -20.33 -33.27
N GLY A 736 9.02 -21.01 -32.17
CA GLY A 736 9.62 -22.27 -31.74
C GLY A 736 11.13 -22.16 -31.44
N LYS A 737 11.63 -20.94 -31.22
CA LYS A 737 13.01 -20.68 -30.84
C LYS A 737 13.20 -21.16 -29.39
N PRO A 738 14.22 -21.98 -29.09
CA PRO A 738 14.51 -22.34 -27.72
C PRO A 738 14.99 -21.12 -26.94
N TYR A 739 14.79 -21.18 -25.62
CA TYR A 739 15.46 -20.31 -24.67
C TYR A 739 16.85 -20.86 -24.35
N HIS A 740 17.79 -19.95 -24.07
CA HIS A 740 19.14 -20.26 -23.62
C HIS A 740 19.39 -19.71 -22.20
N PRO A 741 18.94 -20.43 -21.13
CA PRO A 741 19.01 -19.92 -19.76
C PRO A 741 20.44 -19.61 -19.28
N ALA A 742 21.44 -20.35 -19.78
CA ALA A 742 22.85 -20.10 -19.50
C ALA A 742 23.33 -18.72 -19.99
N ASP A 743 22.86 -18.28 -21.16
CA ASP A 743 23.16 -16.95 -21.72
C ASP A 743 22.30 -15.85 -21.08
N GLY A 744 21.23 -16.23 -20.37
CA GLY A 744 20.31 -15.34 -19.67
C GLY A 744 18.96 -15.14 -20.34
N ASP A 745 18.74 -15.78 -21.49
CA ASP A 745 17.44 -15.83 -22.17
C ASP A 745 16.52 -16.82 -21.45
N SER A 746 15.44 -16.30 -20.86
CA SER A 746 14.49 -17.01 -20.00
C SER A 746 13.07 -16.57 -20.32
N PRO A 747 12.05 -17.44 -20.14
CA PRO A 747 10.68 -16.98 -19.99
C PRO A 747 10.57 -15.98 -18.83
N GLU A 748 9.72 -14.97 -18.99
CA GLU A 748 9.29 -14.09 -17.91
C GLU A 748 7.91 -14.56 -17.42
N VAL A 749 7.77 -14.77 -16.11
CA VAL A 749 6.52 -15.24 -15.49
C VAL A 749 5.95 -14.14 -14.59
N TYR A 750 4.81 -13.57 -14.99
CA TYR A 750 4.15 -12.42 -14.39
C TYR A 750 3.03 -12.84 -13.44
N PHE A 751 3.01 -12.27 -12.22
CA PHE A 751 1.99 -12.54 -11.19
C PHE A 751 1.85 -11.40 -10.17
N ALA A 752 0.74 -11.42 -9.44
CA ALA A 752 0.47 -10.56 -8.29
C ALA A 752 -0.43 -11.30 -7.28
N PHE A 753 -0.28 -11.00 -5.99
CA PHE A 753 -1.07 -11.63 -4.92
C PHE A 753 -2.11 -10.69 -4.33
N ARG A 754 -3.38 -11.04 -4.52
CA ARG A 754 -4.55 -10.40 -3.89
C ARG A 754 -4.60 -10.64 -2.38
N TYR A 755 -4.21 -11.83 -1.97
CA TYR A 755 -4.25 -12.28 -0.58
C TYR A 755 -2.99 -13.09 -0.27
N GLY A 756 -2.67 -13.27 1.01
CA GLY A 756 -1.53 -14.09 1.41
C GLY A 756 -1.65 -15.54 0.88
N THR A 757 -0.52 -16.18 0.61
CA THR A 757 -0.47 -17.63 0.38
C THR A 757 0.65 -18.27 1.19
N TYR A 758 0.35 -19.38 1.85
CA TYR A 758 1.35 -20.10 2.65
C TYR A 758 2.41 -20.78 1.78
N GLU A 759 2.07 -21.21 0.56
CA GLU A 759 3.03 -21.76 -0.40
C GLU A 759 2.67 -21.36 -1.83
N PHE A 760 3.67 -20.87 -2.56
CA PHE A 760 3.61 -20.57 -4.00
C PHE A 760 4.83 -21.18 -4.69
N SER A 761 4.62 -21.86 -5.82
CA SER A 761 5.71 -22.47 -6.59
C SER A 761 5.54 -22.23 -8.08
N VAL A 762 6.66 -21.94 -8.74
CA VAL A 762 6.80 -21.98 -10.19
C VAL A 762 7.72 -23.15 -10.53
N ASP A 763 7.17 -24.12 -11.25
CA ASP A 763 7.77 -25.42 -11.50
C ASP A 763 7.88 -25.68 -13.01
N LEU A 764 8.80 -26.55 -13.42
CA LEU A 764 8.81 -27.11 -14.76
C LEU A 764 8.25 -28.54 -14.77
N VAL A 765 7.41 -28.80 -15.76
CA VAL A 765 6.80 -30.10 -16.01
C VAL A 765 6.98 -30.49 -17.48
N GLY A 766 6.89 -31.79 -17.77
CA GLY A 766 6.93 -32.28 -19.14
C GLY A 766 5.73 -31.83 -19.98
N VAL A 767 5.90 -31.77 -21.30
CA VAL A 767 4.91 -31.29 -22.27
C VAL A 767 3.51 -31.96 -22.20
N ASP A 768 3.42 -33.22 -21.78
CA ASP A 768 2.17 -33.98 -21.65
C ASP A 768 1.55 -33.90 -20.23
N TRP A 769 2.14 -33.13 -19.31
CA TRP A 769 1.63 -32.97 -17.94
C TRP A 769 0.28 -32.24 -17.90
N LYS A 770 -0.54 -32.62 -16.92
CA LYS A 770 -1.84 -31.98 -16.62
C LYS A 770 -2.03 -31.74 -15.12
N THR A 771 -2.81 -30.73 -14.78
CA THR A 771 -3.13 -30.36 -13.39
C THR A 771 -3.82 -31.49 -12.62
N GLU A 772 -4.60 -32.36 -13.26
CA GLU A 772 -5.25 -33.50 -12.57
C GLU A 772 -4.25 -34.60 -12.12
N GLN A 773 -2.98 -34.49 -12.51
CA GLN A 773 -1.90 -35.35 -12.01
C GLN A 773 -1.27 -34.84 -10.72
N PHE A 774 -1.58 -33.61 -10.29
CA PHE A 774 -1.02 -33.00 -9.09
C PHE A 774 -1.34 -33.80 -7.83
N LYS A 775 -0.30 -34.06 -7.05
CA LYS A 775 -0.35 -34.64 -5.71
C LYS A 775 0.76 -34.00 -4.88
N TYR A 776 0.49 -33.75 -3.61
CA TYR A 776 1.44 -33.14 -2.69
C TYR A 776 1.90 -34.15 -1.63
N PRO A 777 3.20 -34.21 -1.28
CA PRO A 777 4.30 -33.53 -1.98
C PRO A 777 4.48 -34.07 -3.40
N LEU A 778 5.02 -33.22 -4.28
CA LEU A 778 5.40 -33.61 -5.63
C LEU A 778 6.60 -34.57 -5.58
N LEU A 779 6.73 -35.42 -6.60
CA LEU A 779 7.82 -36.38 -6.71
C LEU A 779 8.50 -36.20 -8.06
N HIS A 780 9.82 -35.98 -8.03
CA HIS A 780 10.65 -35.87 -9.22
C HIS A 780 10.52 -37.13 -10.10
N GLY A 781 10.30 -36.92 -11.41
CA GLY A 781 10.17 -37.99 -12.38
C GLY A 781 10.95 -37.72 -13.66
N SER A 782 10.78 -38.59 -14.66
CA SER A 782 11.43 -38.47 -15.96
C SER A 782 10.45 -38.66 -17.10
N GLY A 783 10.58 -37.86 -18.16
CA GLY A 783 9.78 -37.95 -19.39
C GLY A 783 8.60 -36.97 -19.44
N SER A 784 7.84 -37.00 -20.54
CA SER A 784 6.87 -35.95 -20.89
C SER A 784 5.70 -35.77 -19.93
N LYS A 785 5.45 -36.72 -19.02
CA LYS A 785 4.36 -36.69 -18.01
C LYS A 785 4.86 -36.58 -16.58
N ALA A 786 6.09 -36.12 -16.38
CA ALA A 786 6.68 -35.93 -15.06
C ALA A 786 6.68 -34.45 -14.64
N TRP A 787 6.67 -34.24 -13.32
CA TRP A 787 7.18 -33.03 -12.71
C TRP A 787 8.70 -33.13 -12.61
N LEU A 788 9.39 -32.05 -12.96
CA LEU A 788 10.84 -32.05 -13.23
C LEU A 788 11.62 -31.18 -12.24
N GLY A 789 10.95 -30.29 -11.50
CA GLY A 789 11.55 -29.49 -10.43
C GLY A 789 11.00 -28.07 -10.38
N SER A 790 11.13 -27.45 -9.21
CA SER A 790 10.87 -26.01 -9.00
C SER A 790 12.01 -25.16 -9.57
N VAL A 791 11.75 -23.93 -10.02
CA VAL A 791 12.78 -23.06 -10.63
C VAL A 791 13.55 -22.21 -9.61
N ARG A 792 14.77 -21.79 -9.95
CA ARG A 792 15.51 -20.72 -9.27
C ARG A 792 15.29 -19.40 -10.01
N SER A 793 14.59 -18.47 -9.37
CA SER A 793 14.47 -17.10 -9.89
C SER A 793 15.80 -16.36 -9.75
N GLN A 794 16.18 -15.63 -10.81
CA GLN A 794 17.39 -14.82 -10.85
C GLN A 794 17.08 -13.40 -11.35
N PRO A 795 16.83 -12.43 -10.45
CA PRO A 795 16.69 -11.02 -10.82
C PRO A 795 17.91 -10.47 -11.61
N ILE A 796 17.68 -9.34 -12.29
CA ILE A 796 18.68 -8.62 -13.11
C ILE A 796 19.93 -8.20 -12.30
N VAL A 797 19.87 -8.18 -10.96
CA VAL A 797 21.00 -7.93 -10.07
C VAL A 797 21.78 -9.24 -9.81
N PRO A 798 23.04 -9.37 -10.28
CA PRO A 798 23.82 -10.60 -10.08
C PRO A 798 24.07 -10.90 -8.60
N GLY A 799 23.85 -12.14 -8.19
CA GLY A 799 24.12 -12.64 -6.83
C GLY A 799 22.90 -12.76 -5.91
N SER A 800 21.77 -12.15 -6.26
CA SER A 800 20.49 -12.40 -5.57
C SER A 800 19.71 -13.52 -6.28
N TYR A 801 19.23 -14.51 -5.53
CA TYR A 801 18.42 -15.62 -6.04
C TYR A 801 17.21 -15.85 -5.13
N MET A 802 16.11 -16.36 -5.69
CA MET A 802 14.96 -16.84 -4.91
C MET A 802 14.55 -18.22 -5.42
N ASP A 803 14.50 -19.19 -4.53
CA ASP A 803 14.12 -20.57 -4.85
C ASP A 803 12.63 -20.82 -4.63
N PHE A 804 12.01 -21.53 -5.57
CA PHE A 804 10.65 -22.06 -5.40
C PHE A 804 10.71 -23.49 -4.81
N PRO A 805 9.73 -23.93 -4.02
CA PRO A 805 8.55 -23.18 -3.57
C PRO A 805 8.89 -22.10 -2.55
N MET A 806 8.35 -20.89 -2.74
CA MET A 806 8.38 -19.84 -1.73
C MET A 806 7.24 -20.04 -0.74
N ARG A 807 7.43 -19.63 0.53
CA ARG A 807 6.42 -19.78 1.59
C ARG A 807 6.20 -18.51 2.39
N GLU A 808 5.05 -18.47 3.07
CA GLU A 808 4.60 -17.32 3.88
C GLU A 808 4.58 -16.01 3.07
N ILE A 809 4.03 -16.09 1.86
CA ILE A 809 4.03 -14.99 0.88
C ILE A 809 3.01 -13.94 1.27
N ILE A 810 3.47 -12.69 1.32
CA ILE A 810 2.62 -11.53 1.54
C ILE A 810 1.81 -11.20 0.29
N ARG A 811 0.63 -10.61 0.48
CA ARG A 811 -0.05 -9.94 -0.64
C ARG A 811 0.78 -8.77 -1.16
N PHE A 812 0.70 -8.51 -2.46
CA PHE A 812 1.21 -7.28 -3.04
C PHE A 812 0.37 -6.89 -4.25
N ASN A 813 -0.08 -5.64 -4.28
CA ASN A 813 -1.11 -5.16 -5.22
C ASN A 813 -0.55 -4.66 -6.55
N LEU A 814 0.72 -4.96 -6.86
CA LEU A 814 1.43 -4.54 -8.06
C LEU A 814 1.82 -5.79 -8.86
N GLY A 815 1.81 -5.69 -10.19
CA GLY A 815 2.41 -6.74 -11.02
C GLY A 815 3.89 -6.91 -10.70
N SER A 816 4.34 -8.16 -10.59
CA SER A 816 5.76 -8.53 -10.55
C SER A 816 6.02 -9.64 -11.56
N PHE A 817 7.29 -9.89 -11.86
CA PHE A 817 7.71 -11.01 -12.70
C PHE A 817 9.00 -11.64 -12.21
N ILE A 818 9.22 -12.88 -12.63
CA ILE A 818 10.48 -13.60 -12.45
C ILE A 818 11.03 -14.07 -13.80
N THR A 819 12.34 -14.24 -13.86
CA THR A 819 13.06 -15.07 -14.84
C THR A 819 13.83 -16.15 -14.08
N PHE A 820 14.15 -17.27 -14.74
CA PHE A 820 14.86 -18.39 -14.14
C PHE A 820 15.97 -18.92 -15.05
N ARG A 821 17.11 -19.30 -14.45
CA ARG A 821 18.26 -19.84 -15.21
C ARG A 821 18.57 -21.30 -14.93
N SER A 822 18.13 -21.79 -13.78
CA SER A 822 18.35 -23.14 -13.27
C SER A 822 17.11 -23.62 -12.51
N PHE A 823 17.09 -24.91 -12.18
CA PHE A 823 16.20 -25.40 -11.14
C PHE A 823 16.63 -24.83 -9.77
N ALA A 824 15.72 -24.79 -8.79
CA ALA A 824 16.00 -24.38 -7.40
C ALA A 824 17.10 -25.23 -6.74
N ASN A 825 17.40 -26.40 -7.32
CA ASN A 825 18.50 -27.28 -6.93
C ASN A 825 19.90 -26.80 -7.39
N GLY A 826 19.99 -25.70 -8.13
CA GLY A 826 21.24 -25.19 -8.69
C GLY A 826 21.79 -25.98 -9.90
N THR A 827 21.08 -27.00 -10.38
CA THR A 827 21.39 -27.71 -11.63
C THR A 827 20.77 -26.98 -12.83
N ASP A 828 21.49 -27.04 -13.95
CA ASP A 828 21.04 -26.50 -15.23
C ASP A 828 19.79 -27.23 -15.72
N ILE A 829 18.91 -26.51 -16.43
CA ILE A 829 17.72 -27.10 -17.04
C ILE A 829 18.14 -27.77 -18.36
N PRO A 830 17.97 -29.10 -18.53
CA PRO A 830 18.43 -29.80 -19.73
C PRO A 830 17.73 -29.33 -21.02
N SER A 831 18.33 -29.63 -22.17
CA SER A 831 17.68 -29.46 -23.48
C SER A 831 16.39 -30.29 -23.58
N GLY A 832 15.26 -29.63 -23.83
CA GLY A 832 13.94 -30.26 -23.68
C GLY A 832 12.77 -29.36 -24.07
N ARG A 833 11.56 -29.92 -24.04
CA ARG A 833 10.30 -29.17 -24.19
C ARG A 833 9.47 -29.29 -22.92
N TYR A 834 9.12 -28.13 -22.37
CA TYR A 834 8.62 -27.95 -21.01
C TYR A 834 7.28 -27.21 -21.02
N ARG A 835 6.57 -27.25 -19.89
CA ARG A 835 5.55 -26.26 -19.52
C ARG A 835 5.89 -25.71 -18.15
N ILE A 836 5.53 -24.46 -17.90
CA ILE A 836 5.55 -23.87 -16.57
C ILE A 836 4.28 -24.32 -15.85
N PHE A 837 4.44 -24.90 -14.66
CA PHE A 837 3.37 -25.30 -13.77
C PHE A 837 3.41 -24.41 -12.53
N THR A 838 2.33 -23.68 -12.31
CA THR A 838 2.27 -22.71 -11.21
C THR A 838 1.20 -23.12 -10.23
N ARG A 839 1.54 -23.10 -8.93
CA ARG A 839 0.66 -23.56 -7.85
C ARG A 839 0.69 -22.61 -6.66
N ALA A 840 -0.48 -22.27 -6.12
CA ALA A 840 -0.64 -21.46 -4.90
C ALA A 840 -1.64 -22.12 -3.95
N LEU A 841 -1.30 -22.26 -2.67
CA LEU A 841 -2.19 -22.80 -1.64
C LEU A 841 -3.13 -21.70 -1.13
N ARG A 842 -4.45 -21.95 -1.10
CA ARG A 842 -5.42 -21.01 -0.52
C ARG A 842 -5.15 -20.82 0.98
N MET A 843 -5.50 -19.65 1.51
CA MET A 843 -5.56 -19.48 2.97
C MET A 843 -6.55 -20.46 3.58
N PHE A 844 -6.19 -21.03 4.72
CA PHE A 844 -6.87 -22.17 5.38
C PHE A 844 -6.89 -23.49 4.60
N GLY A 845 -6.25 -23.59 3.43
CA GLY A 845 -6.19 -24.81 2.62
C GLY A 845 -5.32 -25.91 3.24
N ASP A 846 -5.74 -27.16 3.08
CA ASP A 846 -4.94 -28.33 3.41
C ASP A 846 -4.03 -28.67 2.21
N ALA A 847 -2.71 -28.59 2.39
CA ALA A 847 -1.75 -28.90 1.33
C ALA A 847 -1.93 -30.32 0.74
N SER A 848 -2.46 -31.28 1.51
CA SER A 848 -2.74 -32.65 1.06
C SER A 848 -4.02 -32.79 0.21
N ASN A 849 -4.87 -31.76 0.17
CA ASN A 849 -6.11 -31.71 -0.60
C ASN A 849 -5.90 -30.93 -1.91
N PRO A 850 -5.95 -31.57 -3.10
CA PRO A 850 -5.73 -30.89 -4.38
C PRO A 850 -6.69 -29.73 -4.68
N GLU A 851 -7.91 -29.75 -4.14
CA GLU A 851 -8.92 -28.71 -4.37
C GLU A 851 -8.60 -27.37 -3.66
N ASP A 852 -7.72 -27.39 -2.66
CA ASP A 852 -7.26 -26.21 -1.93
C ASP A 852 -6.14 -25.45 -2.65
N TRP A 853 -5.65 -25.98 -3.77
CA TRP A 853 -4.64 -25.33 -4.60
C TRP A 853 -5.26 -24.63 -5.82
N GLN A 854 -4.75 -23.44 -6.14
CA GLN A 854 -4.89 -22.88 -7.48
C GLN A 854 -3.77 -23.46 -8.36
N LEU A 855 -4.13 -24.13 -9.46
CA LEU A 855 -3.20 -24.85 -10.33
C LEU A 855 -3.30 -24.35 -11.77
N PHE A 856 -2.17 -23.94 -12.35
CA PHE A 856 -2.10 -23.34 -13.69
C PHE A 856 -0.97 -23.95 -14.51
N LEU A 857 -1.12 -23.97 -15.85
CA LEU A 857 -0.11 -24.47 -16.78
C LEU A 857 0.03 -23.51 -17.97
N SER A 858 1.27 -23.13 -18.30
CA SER A 858 1.58 -22.35 -19.50
C SER A 858 1.38 -23.14 -20.80
N ASP A 859 1.51 -22.45 -21.93
CA ASP A 859 1.81 -23.10 -23.20
C ASP A 859 3.21 -23.76 -23.19
N PRO A 860 3.43 -24.79 -24.03
CA PRO A 860 4.68 -25.53 -24.05
C PRO A 860 5.79 -24.80 -24.83
N PHE A 861 6.98 -24.75 -24.26
CA PHE A 861 8.13 -24.02 -24.79
C PHE A 861 9.39 -24.88 -24.79
N SER A 862 10.44 -24.46 -25.51
CA SER A 862 11.69 -25.22 -25.63
C SER A 862 12.84 -24.55 -24.87
N ILE A 863 13.66 -25.34 -24.18
CA ILE A 863 14.94 -24.90 -23.61
C ILE A 863 16.06 -25.63 -24.34
N GLN A 864 17.16 -24.92 -24.61
CA GLN A 864 18.40 -25.48 -25.10
C GLN A 864 19.55 -25.14 -24.14
N LEU A 865 20.22 -26.18 -23.66
CA LEU A 865 21.46 -26.12 -22.92
C LEU A 865 22.62 -26.35 -23.90
N ASP A 866 23.61 -25.45 -23.94
CA ASP A 866 24.73 -25.49 -24.89
C ASP A 866 24.30 -25.76 -26.36
N ASP A 867 25.08 -26.55 -27.10
CA ASP A 867 24.79 -26.99 -28.47
C ASP A 867 23.91 -28.27 -28.53
N ASP A 868 23.27 -28.69 -27.41
CA ASP A 868 22.52 -29.95 -27.39
C ASP A 868 21.28 -29.92 -28.30
N PRO A 869 20.94 -31.05 -28.97
CA PRO A 869 19.79 -31.11 -29.86
C PRO A 869 18.47 -31.08 -29.09
N VAL A 870 17.68 -30.02 -29.28
CA VAL A 870 16.34 -29.87 -28.66
C VAL A 870 15.39 -31.00 -29.11
N PRO A 871 14.93 -31.88 -28.20
CA PRO A 871 14.07 -33.00 -28.53
C PRO A 871 12.72 -32.54 -29.12
N GLY A 872 12.41 -33.01 -30.33
CA GLY A 872 11.15 -32.71 -31.02
C GLY A 872 11.27 -31.78 -32.23
N GLN A 873 12.43 -31.12 -32.44
CA GLN A 873 12.72 -30.44 -33.71
C GLN A 873 13.07 -31.46 -34.81
N SER A 874 12.06 -32.12 -35.37
CA SER A 874 12.19 -33.00 -36.54
C SER A 874 10.91 -33.08 -37.37
N ALA A 875 10.60 -31.98 -38.04
CA ALA A 875 9.71 -31.98 -39.21
C ALA A 875 10.09 -30.86 -40.16
N THR A 876 10.96 -31.15 -41.14
CA THR A 876 11.00 -30.37 -42.38
C THR A 876 9.63 -30.48 -43.06
N TRP A 877 8.95 -29.34 -43.22
CA TRP A 877 7.64 -29.30 -43.87
C TRP A 877 7.75 -29.59 -45.37
N THR A 878 7.72 -30.87 -45.74
CA THR A 878 7.41 -31.32 -47.10
C THR A 878 5.95 -31.75 -47.16
N SER A 879 5.16 -31.00 -47.93
CA SER A 879 3.76 -31.34 -48.14
C SER A 879 3.65 -32.64 -48.95
N THR A 880 2.98 -33.65 -48.40
CA THR A 880 2.53 -34.81 -49.16
C THR A 880 1.15 -35.20 -48.67
N ALA A 881 0.14 -34.93 -49.49
CA ALA A 881 -1.24 -35.23 -49.16
C ALA A 881 -1.46 -36.74 -49.07
N LEU A 882 -1.83 -37.24 -47.90
CA LEU A 882 -2.35 -38.59 -47.71
C LEU A 882 -3.88 -38.55 -47.63
N THR A 883 -4.51 -38.91 -48.74
CA THR A 883 -5.94 -39.21 -48.78
C THR A 883 -6.20 -40.52 -48.01
N SER A 884 -7.03 -40.45 -46.97
CA SER A 884 -7.66 -41.65 -46.42
C SER A 884 -9.16 -41.41 -46.24
N THR A 885 -9.95 -42.16 -47.01
CA THR A 885 -11.40 -42.20 -46.93
C THR A 885 -11.81 -43.22 -45.87
N VAL A 886 -12.41 -42.76 -44.78
CA VAL A 886 -13.20 -43.61 -43.88
C VAL A 886 -14.55 -42.96 -43.66
N ALA A 887 -15.58 -43.55 -44.25
CA ALA A 887 -16.96 -43.19 -43.97
C ALA A 887 -17.44 -43.92 -42.71
N SER A 888 -18.04 -43.19 -41.77
CA SER A 888 -18.91 -43.78 -40.75
C SER A 888 -20.15 -42.91 -40.58
N THR A 889 -21.29 -43.46 -40.96
CA THR A 889 -22.61 -42.83 -40.85
C THR A 889 -23.16 -42.97 -39.43
N VAL A 890 -23.59 -41.85 -38.82
CA VAL A 890 -24.55 -41.87 -37.71
C VAL A 890 -25.70 -40.90 -38.05
N THR A 891 -26.90 -41.33 -37.71
CA THR A 891 -28.19 -40.79 -38.17
C THR A 891 -28.68 -39.56 -37.40
N THR A 892 -29.54 -38.78 -38.07
CA THR A 892 -30.31 -37.67 -37.51
C THR A 892 -31.27 -38.11 -36.39
N ALA A 893 -31.34 -37.31 -35.31
CA ALA A 893 -32.44 -37.33 -34.34
C ALA A 893 -32.69 -35.92 -33.78
N ALA A 894 -33.95 -35.64 -33.46
CA ALA A 894 -34.55 -34.33 -33.21
C ALA A 894 -33.92 -33.48 -32.09
N ALA A 895 -34.08 -32.16 -32.23
CA ALA A 895 -33.76 -31.17 -31.20
C ALA A 895 -34.76 -31.19 -30.01
N PRO A 896 -34.29 -30.82 -28.81
CA PRO A 896 -35.11 -30.14 -27.81
C PRO A 896 -34.59 -28.71 -27.54
N THR A 897 -35.48 -27.74 -27.72
CA THR A 897 -35.58 -26.45 -27.02
C THR A 897 -34.33 -25.90 -26.32
N THR A 898 -33.77 -24.84 -26.91
CA THR A 898 -32.94 -23.84 -26.20
C THR A 898 -33.80 -23.03 -25.22
N THR A 899 -33.42 -23.02 -23.94
CA THR A 899 -33.79 -21.97 -22.98
C THR A 899 -32.55 -21.15 -22.59
N SER A 900 -32.78 -19.92 -22.12
CA SER A 900 -31.80 -18.90 -21.70
C SER A 900 -30.84 -18.39 -22.79
N ALA A 901 -31.30 -17.38 -23.52
CA ALA A 901 -30.53 -16.14 -23.57
C ALA A 901 -31.08 -15.24 -22.43
N ALA A 902 -30.23 -14.84 -21.50
CA ALA A 902 -30.57 -13.77 -20.56
C ALA A 902 -30.31 -12.45 -21.28
N THR A 903 -31.36 -11.75 -21.70
CA THR A 903 -31.22 -10.43 -22.31
C THR A 903 -30.81 -9.43 -21.23
N MET A 904 -29.69 -8.74 -21.45
CA MET A 904 -29.28 -7.62 -20.60
C MET A 904 -30.27 -6.45 -20.70
N THR A 905 -30.31 -5.66 -19.62
CA THR A 905 -30.62 -4.22 -19.53
C THR A 905 -31.68 -3.58 -20.45
N ALA A 906 -32.55 -2.76 -19.84
CA ALA A 906 -33.51 -1.93 -20.58
C ALA A 906 -32.80 -1.03 -21.62
N PRO A 907 -33.40 -0.79 -22.80
CA PRO A 907 -32.79 0.03 -23.83
C PRO A 907 -32.60 1.46 -23.33
N ILE A 908 -31.35 1.88 -23.21
CA ILE A 908 -30.99 3.28 -23.05
C ILE A 908 -31.45 4.01 -24.30
N SER A 909 -32.26 5.06 -24.16
CA SER A 909 -32.71 5.89 -25.28
C SER A 909 -32.65 7.35 -24.90
N VAL A 910 -31.80 8.13 -25.60
CA VAL A 910 -31.81 9.59 -25.48
C VAL A 910 -33.00 10.14 -26.29
N PRO A 911 -33.83 11.03 -25.72
CA PRO A 911 -34.93 11.65 -26.46
C PRO A 911 -34.44 12.39 -27.70
N GLY A 912 -34.91 11.99 -28.88
CA GLY A 912 -34.46 12.58 -30.15
C GLY A 912 -34.78 11.69 -31.35
N THR A 913 -34.27 12.06 -32.52
CA THR A 913 -34.38 11.26 -33.75
C THR A 913 -33.29 10.19 -33.81
N THR A 914 -33.65 8.95 -34.13
CA THR A 914 -32.66 7.92 -34.48
C THR A 914 -32.13 8.16 -35.89
N THR A 915 -30.81 8.26 -36.03
CA THR A 915 -30.11 8.44 -37.32
C THR A 915 -29.20 7.24 -37.57
N THR A 916 -29.26 6.65 -38.77
CA THR A 916 -28.40 5.51 -39.14
C THR A 916 -27.29 5.98 -40.07
N LEU A 917 -26.03 5.65 -39.75
CA LEU A 917 -24.85 5.96 -40.56
C LEU A 917 -24.39 4.68 -41.24
N SER A 918 -24.62 4.57 -42.55
CA SER A 918 -24.40 3.33 -43.30
C SER A 918 -23.16 3.40 -44.18
N ALA A 919 -22.29 2.40 -44.05
CA ALA A 919 -21.19 2.22 -45.00
C ALA A 919 -21.71 1.76 -46.37
N THR A 920 -21.23 2.39 -47.44
CA THR A 920 -21.70 2.16 -48.83
C THR A 920 -20.86 1.16 -49.63
N SER A 921 -19.65 0.83 -49.15
CA SER A 921 -18.71 -0.06 -49.82
C SER A 921 -18.97 -1.53 -49.46
N MET A 922 -18.72 -2.43 -50.39
CA MET A 922 -18.84 -3.87 -50.14
C MET A 922 -17.54 -4.44 -49.58
N PRO A 923 -17.53 -4.99 -48.37
CA PRO A 923 -16.37 -5.67 -47.79
C PRO A 923 -16.07 -6.99 -48.51
N THR A 924 -14.86 -7.49 -48.28
CA THR A 924 -14.22 -8.64 -48.92
C THR A 924 -13.48 -9.48 -47.88
N GLY A 925 -13.21 -10.75 -48.21
CA GLY A 925 -12.57 -11.69 -47.29
C GLY A 925 -13.54 -12.75 -46.77
N LEU A 926 -13.39 -13.10 -45.49
CA LEU A 926 -14.07 -14.22 -44.85
C LEU A 926 -15.38 -13.77 -44.18
N ALA A 927 -16.44 -14.55 -44.40
CA ALA A 927 -17.71 -14.35 -43.73
C ALA A 927 -17.61 -14.63 -42.22
N ASP A 928 -18.37 -13.88 -41.41
CA ASP A 928 -18.44 -14.01 -39.95
C ASP A 928 -17.12 -13.87 -39.19
N ALA A 929 -16.04 -13.41 -39.84
CA ALA A 929 -14.73 -13.20 -39.23
C ALA A 929 -14.73 -12.16 -38.10
N PHE A 930 -15.62 -11.16 -38.18
CA PHE A 930 -15.80 -10.14 -37.16
C PHE A 930 -16.91 -10.57 -36.19
N THR A 931 -16.58 -10.75 -34.92
CA THR A 931 -17.54 -11.13 -33.87
C THR A 931 -18.23 -9.89 -33.30
N SER A 932 -17.46 -8.86 -32.97
CA SER A 932 -17.93 -7.57 -32.46
C SER A 932 -17.22 -6.39 -33.13
N LEU A 933 -17.95 -5.29 -33.25
CA LEU A 933 -17.45 -3.95 -33.58
C LEU A 933 -18.23 -3.02 -32.65
N THR A 934 -17.55 -2.26 -31.78
CA THR A 934 -18.17 -1.36 -30.81
C THR A 934 -17.40 -0.04 -30.75
N LEU A 935 -18.10 1.08 -30.63
CA LEU A 935 -17.54 2.43 -30.73
C LEU A 935 -17.91 3.22 -29.48
N GLN A 936 -16.91 3.70 -28.74
CA GLN A 936 -17.07 4.44 -27.49
C GLN A 936 -16.11 5.62 -27.41
N ARG A 937 -16.22 6.45 -26.36
CA ARG A 937 -15.28 7.55 -26.11
C ARG A 937 -13.98 6.99 -25.50
N LEU A 938 -12.85 7.58 -25.86
CA LEU A 938 -11.53 7.11 -25.40
C LEU A 938 -11.46 7.08 -23.86
N GLN A 939 -11.02 5.97 -23.27
CA GLN A 939 -10.94 5.73 -21.82
C GLN A 939 -12.27 5.80 -21.05
N GLU A 940 -13.41 5.71 -21.73
CA GLU A 940 -14.73 5.69 -21.10
C GLU A 940 -15.60 4.55 -21.68
N ASP A 941 -15.95 3.55 -20.86
CA ASP A 941 -16.81 2.41 -21.22
C ASP A 941 -18.30 2.80 -21.33
N THR A 942 -18.58 3.87 -22.09
CA THR A 942 -19.91 4.43 -22.27
C THR A 942 -20.18 4.74 -23.75
N PRO A 943 -21.33 4.31 -24.29
CA PRO A 943 -21.78 4.68 -25.63
C PRO A 943 -22.31 6.13 -25.73
N PHE A 944 -22.25 6.93 -24.66
CA PHE A 944 -22.59 8.34 -24.70
C PHE A 944 -21.44 9.18 -25.26
N VAL A 945 -21.76 10.03 -26.23
CA VAL A 945 -20.84 11.05 -26.76
C VAL A 945 -21.41 12.42 -26.41
N ILE A 946 -20.63 13.25 -25.70
CA ILE A 946 -21.04 14.60 -25.30
C ILE A 946 -20.34 15.66 -26.16
N ASP A 947 -19.10 15.41 -26.60
CA ASP A 947 -18.44 16.18 -27.66
C ASP A 947 -18.30 15.31 -28.92
N PRO A 948 -19.04 15.58 -30.01
CA PRO A 948 -18.96 14.79 -31.23
C PRO A 948 -17.70 15.09 -32.06
N ALA A 949 -16.90 16.10 -31.68
CA ALA A 949 -15.58 16.33 -32.28
C ALA A 949 -14.45 15.55 -31.57
N ALA A 950 -14.76 14.84 -30.47
CA ALA A 950 -13.79 14.05 -29.74
C ALA A 950 -13.31 12.82 -30.54
N TRP A 951 -12.13 12.32 -30.17
CA TRP A 951 -11.67 11.01 -30.61
C TRP A 951 -12.48 9.90 -29.93
N MET A 952 -12.80 8.89 -30.70
CA MET A 952 -13.53 7.69 -30.31
C MET A 952 -12.67 6.46 -30.57
N GLU A 953 -12.92 5.41 -29.80
CA GLU A 953 -12.25 4.12 -29.89
C GLU A 953 -13.21 3.07 -30.46
N LEU A 954 -12.89 2.54 -31.63
CA LEU A 954 -13.56 1.41 -32.26
C LEU A 954 -12.86 0.12 -31.82
N HIS A 955 -13.45 -0.59 -30.86
CA HIS A 955 -13.03 -1.94 -30.51
C HIS A 955 -13.47 -2.92 -31.60
N VAL A 956 -12.51 -3.67 -32.12
CA VAL A 956 -12.65 -4.65 -33.18
C VAL A 956 -12.34 -6.02 -32.62
N GLN A 957 -13.34 -6.89 -32.58
CA GLN A 957 -13.16 -8.30 -32.24
C GLN A 957 -13.31 -9.17 -33.47
N ILE A 958 -12.31 -10.02 -33.72
CA ILE A 958 -12.37 -11.05 -34.76
C ILE A 958 -12.26 -12.44 -34.15
N SER A 959 -12.94 -13.42 -34.76
CA SER A 959 -12.70 -14.83 -34.45
C SER A 959 -12.76 -15.71 -35.69
N LEU A 960 -11.79 -16.61 -35.82
CA LEU A 960 -11.66 -17.54 -36.94
C LEU A 960 -11.56 -18.97 -36.41
N THR A 961 -12.62 -19.75 -36.63
CA THR A 961 -12.73 -21.15 -36.15
C THR A 961 -11.87 -22.13 -36.95
N SER A 962 -11.38 -21.73 -38.12
CA SER A 962 -10.55 -22.54 -39.03
C SER A 962 -9.29 -21.77 -39.46
N PRO A 963 -8.14 -22.45 -39.68
CA PRO A 963 -6.94 -21.81 -40.19
C PRO A 963 -7.14 -21.21 -41.58
N VAL A 964 -6.44 -20.12 -41.88
CA VAL A 964 -6.58 -19.35 -43.12
C VAL A 964 -5.25 -19.28 -43.89
N PRO A 965 -5.27 -19.16 -45.24
CA PRO A 965 -4.06 -18.90 -46.04
C PRO A 965 -3.34 -17.60 -45.64
N ALA A 966 -2.01 -17.60 -45.76
CA ALA A 966 -1.13 -16.48 -45.37
C ALA A 966 -1.20 -15.23 -46.28
N ASP A 967 -2.11 -15.21 -47.25
CA ASP A 967 -2.47 -14.08 -48.11
C ASP A 967 -3.94 -13.64 -47.92
N SER A 968 -4.62 -14.18 -46.90
CA SER A 968 -6.01 -13.83 -46.59
C SER A 968 -6.11 -12.41 -46.05
N VAL A 969 -7.00 -11.63 -46.65
CA VAL A 969 -7.44 -10.33 -46.13
C VAL A 969 -8.89 -10.41 -45.67
N ILE A 970 -9.23 -9.73 -44.59
CA ILE A 970 -10.60 -9.46 -44.17
C ILE A 970 -10.81 -7.96 -44.12
N THR A 971 -11.95 -7.47 -44.62
CA THR A 971 -12.24 -6.04 -44.63
C THR A 971 -13.61 -5.74 -44.03
N PHE A 972 -13.74 -4.53 -43.49
CA PHE A 972 -15.02 -3.96 -43.09
C PHE A 972 -15.17 -2.53 -43.63
N ALA A 973 -16.38 -2.15 -43.98
CA ALA A 973 -16.67 -0.85 -44.56
C ALA A 973 -17.06 0.15 -43.47
N VAL A 974 -16.53 1.37 -43.56
CA VAL A 974 -16.73 2.43 -42.57
C VAL A 974 -17.60 3.56 -43.14
N PRO A 975 -18.67 4.02 -42.43
CA PRO A 975 -19.51 5.12 -42.89
C PRO A 975 -18.72 6.39 -43.23
N PRO A 976 -19.13 7.18 -44.25
CA PRO A 976 -18.41 8.38 -44.69
C PRO A 976 -18.25 9.46 -43.60
N GLU A 977 -19.08 9.43 -42.56
CA GLU A 977 -19.08 10.35 -41.43
C GLU A 977 -17.92 10.12 -40.44
N ILE A 978 -17.21 8.99 -40.49
CA ILE A 978 -16.10 8.65 -39.57
C ILE A 978 -14.75 8.83 -40.28
N THR A 979 -13.89 9.73 -39.83
CA THR A 979 -12.60 10.06 -40.47
C THR A 979 -11.40 9.79 -39.56
N ASP A 980 -10.21 9.94 -40.15
CA ASP A 980 -8.90 9.87 -39.50
C ASP A 980 -8.66 8.55 -38.74
N ILE A 981 -9.11 7.45 -39.35
CA ILE A 981 -8.95 6.10 -38.80
C ILE A 981 -7.47 5.74 -38.77
N ALA A 982 -6.96 5.35 -37.61
CA ALA A 982 -5.58 4.94 -37.45
C ALA A 982 -5.22 3.72 -38.33
N GLU A 983 -4.12 3.83 -39.06
CA GLU A 983 -3.67 2.83 -40.03
C GLU A 983 -2.16 2.51 -39.92
N ASP A 984 -1.75 1.44 -40.59
CA ASP A 984 -0.37 1.07 -40.96
C ASP A 984 0.51 0.53 -39.81
N TYR A 985 0.01 -0.48 -39.09
CA TYR A 985 0.72 -1.17 -38.01
C TYR A 985 0.52 -2.69 -37.99
N GLN A 986 1.48 -3.41 -37.38
CA GLN A 986 1.33 -4.82 -36.99
C GLN A 986 0.35 -4.91 -35.81
N LEU A 987 -0.81 -5.51 -36.05
CA LEU A 987 -1.74 -5.86 -34.98
C LEU A 987 -1.16 -7.03 -34.18
N SER A 988 -1.33 -7.05 -32.86
CA SER A 988 -0.99 -8.19 -32.01
C SER A 988 -2.21 -8.71 -31.26
N ALA A 989 -2.23 -10.02 -31.02
CA ALA A 989 -3.19 -10.71 -30.16
C ALA A 989 -2.41 -11.50 -29.09
N SER A 990 -3.11 -12.03 -28.10
CA SER A 990 -2.54 -12.88 -27.04
C SER A 990 -1.75 -14.05 -27.66
N GLY A 991 -0.44 -13.88 -27.77
CA GLY A 991 0.47 -14.89 -28.31
C GLY A 991 0.72 -14.90 -29.83
N ALA A 992 0.38 -13.85 -30.61
CA ALA A 992 0.80 -13.76 -32.02
C ALA A 992 0.67 -12.36 -32.64
N GLN A 993 1.49 -12.04 -33.64
CA GLN A 993 1.23 -10.93 -34.57
C GLN A 993 0.13 -11.32 -35.57
N ALA A 994 -0.91 -10.50 -35.67
CA ALA A 994 -2.08 -10.67 -36.54
C ALA A 994 -1.89 -10.13 -37.96
N GLY A 995 -0.76 -9.49 -38.23
CA GLY A 995 -0.41 -8.90 -39.52
C GLY A 995 -0.79 -7.42 -39.63
N HIS A 996 -0.71 -6.88 -40.84
CA HIS A 996 -0.83 -5.45 -41.08
C HIS A 996 -2.26 -5.00 -41.37
N ALA A 997 -2.63 -3.82 -40.88
CA ALA A 997 -3.91 -3.19 -41.17
C ALA A 997 -3.76 -1.81 -41.85
N SER A 998 -4.64 -1.52 -42.82
CA SER A 998 -4.64 -0.28 -43.61
C SER A 998 -6.05 0.22 -43.93
N PHE A 999 -6.22 1.53 -44.14
CA PHE A 999 -7.50 2.12 -44.47
C PHE A 999 -7.43 2.85 -45.82
N ASP A 1000 -8.23 2.43 -46.81
CA ASP A 1000 -8.32 3.22 -48.05
C ASP A 1000 -9.39 4.31 -47.90
N PRO A 1001 -9.01 5.61 -47.83
CA PRO A 1001 -9.98 6.69 -47.67
C PRO A 1001 -10.89 6.88 -48.90
N ASN A 1002 -10.53 6.36 -50.07
CA ASN A 1002 -11.34 6.45 -51.29
C ASN A 1002 -12.40 5.35 -51.34
N THR A 1003 -12.03 4.11 -51.04
CA THR A 1003 -12.98 2.98 -51.01
C THR A 1003 -13.63 2.77 -49.65
N ARG A 1004 -13.20 3.47 -48.59
CA ARG A 1004 -13.78 3.41 -47.24
C ARG A 1004 -13.76 2.02 -46.62
N LEU A 1005 -12.85 1.17 -47.07
CA LEU A 1005 -12.61 -0.18 -46.56
C LEU A 1005 -11.41 -0.15 -45.61
N TYR A 1006 -11.63 -0.60 -44.38
CA TYR A 1006 -10.57 -0.96 -43.46
C TYR A 1006 -10.17 -2.41 -43.72
N THR A 1007 -8.89 -2.65 -43.97
CA THR A 1007 -8.34 -3.95 -44.38
C THR A 1007 -7.41 -4.49 -43.31
N ILE A 1008 -7.60 -5.76 -42.93
CA ILE A 1008 -6.70 -6.50 -42.05
C ILE A 1008 -6.11 -7.66 -42.88
N ALA A 1009 -4.81 -7.66 -43.08
CA ALA A 1009 -4.07 -8.74 -43.73
C ALA A 1009 -3.61 -9.75 -42.69
N LEU A 1010 -4.13 -10.98 -42.78
CA LEU A 1010 -3.89 -12.06 -41.82
C LEU A 1010 -2.58 -12.82 -42.10
N SER A 1011 -1.61 -12.16 -42.73
CA SER A 1011 -0.44 -12.82 -43.33
C SER A 1011 0.54 -13.41 -42.32
N GLU A 1012 0.53 -12.90 -41.09
CA GLU A 1012 1.35 -13.41 -39.98
C GLU A 1012 0.55 -14.40 -39.10
N TRP A 1013 -0.78 -14.43 -39.28
CA TRP A 1013 -1.75 -15.31 -38.62
C TRP A 1013 -1.87 -16.68 -39.30
N THR A 1014 -0.72 -17.32 -39.54
CA THR A 1014 -0.61 -18.49 -40.42
C THR A 1014 -1.21 -19.80 -39.84
N THR A 1015 -1.19 -20.85 -40.65
CA THR A 1015 -2.05 -22.06 -40.68
C THR A 1015 -2.09 -23.00 -39.46
N TRP A 1016 -1.55 -22.64 -38.29
CA TRP A 1016 -1.30 -23.56 -37.17
C TRP A 1016 -2.32 -23.52 -36.02
N HIS A 1017 -3.08 -22.43 -35.85
CA HIS A 1017 -4.10 -22.31 -34.80
C HIS A 1017 -5.53 -22.61 -35.29
N LYS A 1018 -6.35 -23.17 -34.38
CA LYS A 1018 -7.81 -23.23 -34.49
C LYS A 1018 -8.41 -22.29 -33.45
N ASN A 1019 -9.57 -21.71 -33.74
CA ASN A 1019 -10.27 -20.76 -32.85
C ASN A 1019 -9.41 -19.53 -32.50
N MET A 1020 -8.89 -18.88 -33.54
CA MET A 1020 -8.15 -17.62 -33.40
C MET A 1020 -9.12 -16.54 -32.88
N VAL A 1021 -8.66 -15.69 -31.97
CA VAL A 1021 -9.41 -14.54 -31.46
C VAL A 1021 -8.46 -13.33 -31.43
N GLY A 1022 -8.91 -12.20 -31.97
CA GLY A 1022 -8.16 -10.95 -31.98
C GLY A 1022 -9.01 -9.83 -31.40
N ASN A 1023 -8.40 -9.00 -30.55
CA ASN A 1023 -9.00 -7.80 -29.98
C ASN A 1023 -8.10 -6.62 -30.36
N PHE A 1024 -8.64 -5.64 -31.08
CA PHE A 1024 -7.91 -4.46 -31.52
C PHE A 1024 -8.71 -3.21 -31.22
N PHE A 1025 -8.03 -2.08 -31.07
CA PHE A 1025 -8.66 -0.78 -30.81
C PHE A 1025 -8.20 0.19 -31.89
N LEU A 1026 -9.15 0.71 -32.66
CA LEU A 1026 -8.90 1.63 -33.76
C LEU A 1026 -9.43 3.01 -33.39
N MET A 1027 -8.56 4.01 -33.36
CA MET A 1027 -9.02 5.37 -33.09
C MET A 1027 -9.52 6.04 -34.36
N CYS A 1028 -10.65 6.74 -34.23
CA CYS A 1028 -11.31 7.49 -35.27
C CYS A 1028 -12.09 8.67 -34.66
N ARG A 1029 -12.65 9.54 -35.50
CA ARG A 1029 -13.54 10.62 -35.05
C ARG A 1029 -14.60 10.91 -36.10
N PHE A 1030 -15.64 11.64 -35.75
CA PHE A 1030 -16.56 12.15 -36.76
C PHE A 1030 -15.90 13.24 -37.63
N THR A 1031 -16.32 13.36 -38.89
CA THR A 1031 -15.93 14.50 -39.74
C THR A 1031 -16.40 15.81 -39.12
N SER A 1032 -15.64 16.90 -39.30
CA SER A 1032 -15.96 18.22 -38.74
C SER A 1032 -17.40 18.65 -39.03
N ASP A 1033 -17.85 18.41 -40.25
CA ASP A 1033 -19.14 18.86 -40.76
C ASP A 1033 -20.29 18.01 -40.19
N PHE A 1034 -20.06 16.71 -39.97
CA PHE A 1034 -21.01 15.84 -39.31
C PHE A 1034 -21.07 16.15 -37.80
N ALA A 1035 -19.93 16.21 -37.13
CA ALA A 1035 -19.84 16.56 -35.70
C ALA A 1035 -20.52 17.90 -35.37
N ALA A 1036 -20.34 18.91 -36.23
CA ALA A 1036 -20.98 20.21 -36.10
C ALA A 1036 -22.51 20.18 -36.30
N SER A 1037 -23.05 19.17 -37.00
CA SER A 1037 -24.47 19.02 -37.32
C SER A 1037 -25.20 17.93 -36.51
N MET A 1038 -24.49 17.19 -35.65
CA MET A 1038 -25.10 16.23 -34.72
C MET A 1038 -26.03 16.91 -33.70
N LYS A 1039 -27.19 16.29 -33.47
CA LYS A 1039 -28.27 16.76 -32.58
C LYS A 1039 -28.68 15.67 -31.62
N GLN A 1040 -29.18 16.05 -30.44
CA GLN A 1040 -29.54 15.10 -29.39
C GLN A 1040 -30.40 13.93 -29.94
N GLY A 1041 -29.97 12.69 -29.68
CA GLY A 1041 -30.59 11.50 -30.25
C GLY A 1041 -29.67 10.28 -30.28
N THR A 1042 -30.13 9.23 -30.96
CA THR A 1042 -29.40 7.96 -31.08
C THR A 1042 -28.83 7.82 -32.48
N TYR A 1043 -27.53 7.61 -32.60
CA TYR A 1043 -26.82 7.40 -33.86
C TYR A 1043 -26.43 5.93 -33.97
N VAL A 1044 -27.02 5.20 -34.92
CA VAL A 1044 -26.69 3.80 -35.17
C VAL A 1044 -25.64 3.73 -36.28
N VAL A 1045 -24.39 3.49 -35.90
CA VAL A 1045 -23.28 3.33 -36.84
C VAL A 1045 -23.29 1.90 -37.37
N GLN A 1046 -23.43 1.73 -38.69
CA GLN A 1046 -23.44 0.43 -39.34
C GLN A 1046 -22.08 0.15 -39.99
N PHE A 1047 -21.33 -0.78 -39.40
CA PHE A 1047 -20.14 -1.34 -40.02
C PHE A 1047 -20.51 -2.60 -40.80
N SER A 1048 -20.32 -2.58 -42.12
CA SER A 1048 -20.62 -3.72 -42.98
C SER A 1048 -19.42 -4.65 -43.05
N THR A 1049 -19.61 -5.94 -42.76
CA THR A 1049 -18.62 -7.02 -42.90
C THR A 1049 -19.12 -8.05 -43.92
N VAL A 1050 -18.31 -9.04 -44.27
CA VAL A 1050 -18.75 -10.08 -45.22
C VAL A 1050 -19.85 -10.93 -44.56
N GLY A 1051 -21.08 -10.82 -45.07
CA GLY A 1051 -22.24 -11.60 -44.60
C GLY A 1051 -23.03 -11.01 -43.43
N LYS A 1052 -22.50 -9.98 -42.75
CA LYS A 1052 -23.12 -9.39 -41.55
C LYS A 1052 -22.99 -7.86 -41.54
N VAL A 1053 -23.91 -7.19 -40.85
CA VAL A 1053 -23.81 -5.76 -40.52
C VAL A 1053 -23.79 -5.65 -39.00
N HIS A 1054 -22.85 -4.89 -38.46
CA HIS A 1054 -22.74 -4.61 -37.03
C HIS A 1054 -23.35 -3.24 -36.78
N GLU A 1055 -24.43 -3.20 -35.99
CA GLU A 1055 -25.13 -1.97 -35.63
C GLU A 1055 -24.67 -1.50 -34.25
N VAL A 1056 -24.03 -0.33 -34.20
CA VAL A 1056 -23.41 0.22 -32.99
C VAL A 1056 -24.16 1.48 -32.57
N PRO A 1057 -24.96 1.44 -31.49
CA PRO A 1057 -25.69 2.60 -31.01
C PRO A 1057 -24.76 3.54 -30.23
N ILE A 1058 -24.76 4.81 -30.62
CA ILE A 1058 -24.09 5.91 -29.93
C ILE A 1058 -25.15 6.92 -29.50
N TYR A 1059 -25.07 7.39 -28.26
CA TYR A 1059 -26.05 8.28 -27.66
C TYR A 1059 -25.46 9.69 -27.56
N TYR A 1060 -25.84 10.57 -28.48
CA TYR A 1060 -25.42 11.95 -28.41
C TYR A 1060 -26.43 12.75 -27.56
N THR A 1061 -25.95 13.40 -26.49
CA THR A 1061 -26.77 14.18 -25.56
C THR A 1061 -26.37 15.64 -25.53
N ALA A 1062 -27.31 16.52 -25.15
CA ALA A 1062 -26.99 17.92 -24.86
C ALA A 1062 -26.04 18.03 -23.66
N VAL A 1063 -25.23 19.10 -23.62
CA VAL A 1063 -24.29 19.36 -22.53
C VAL A 1063 -25.04 19.58 -21.22
N ASP A 1064 -24.65 18.89 -20.15
CA ASP A 1064 -25.19 19.13 -18.81
C ASP A 1064 -24.67 20.47 -18.26
N ARG A 1065 -25.60 21.34 -17.85
CA ARG A 1065 -25.33 22.68 -17.28
C ARG A 1065 -25.56 22.74 -15.77
N SER A 1066 -25.70 21.59 -15.12
CA SER A 1066 -25.69 21.44 -13.66
C SER A 1066 -24.34 21.00 -13.09
N ALA A 1067 -23.37 20.65 -13.95
CA ALA A 1067 -22.03 20.19 -13.59
C ALA A 1067 -20.95 20.95 -14.37
N VAL A 1068 -19.68 20.80 -13.97
CA VAL A 1068 -18.54 21.26 -14.77
C VAL A 1068 -18.47 20.47 -16.07
N TYR A 1069 -18.22 21.15 -17.18
CA TYR A 1069 -18.03 20.55 -18.49
C TYR A 1069 -16.61 20.76 -18.99
N GLU A 1070 -16.00 19.70 -19.54
CA GLU A 1070 -14.60 19.66 -19.94
C GLU A 1070 -14.49 19.33 -21.43
N ARG A 1071 -13.62 20.04 -22.15
CA ARG A 1071 -13.39 19.83 -23.56
C ARG A 1071 -11.92 20.00 -23.94
N LEU A 1072 -11.43 19.14 -24.83
CA LEU A 1072 -10.15 19.30 -25.50
C LEU A 1072 -10.38 19.55 -26.99
N SER A 1073 -9.63 20.48 -27.58
CA SER A 1073 -9.73 20.82 -29.00
C SER A 1073 -8.38 21.15 -29.62
N THR A 1074 -8.34 21.14 -30.96
CA THR A 1074 -7.12 21.42 -31.73
C THR A 1074 -7.38 22.44 -32.84
N ALA A 1075 -6.49 23.42 -33.01
CA ALA A 1075 -6.54 24.39 -34.10
C ALA A 1075 -5.20 24.47 -34.86
N PRO A 1076 -5.17 24.85 -36.16
CA PRO A 1076 -3.93 25.15 -36.86
C PRO A 1076 -3.24 26.38 -36.27
N TYR A 1077 -1.92 26.33 -36.04
CA TYR A 1077 -1.16 27.45 -35.49
C TYR A 1077 0.29 27.46 -36.00
N ASP A 1078 0.64 28.49 -36.77
CA ASP A 1078 1.98 28.74 -37.33
C ASP A 1078 2.70 27.49 -37.90
N GLY A 1079 2.01 26.77 -38.79
CA GLY A 1079 2.53 25.53 -39.39
C GLY A 1079 2.53 24.28 -38.48
N THR A 1080 2.07 24.44 -37.23
CA THR A 1080 1.90 23.37 -36.24
C THR A 1080 0.43 23.27 -35.78
N SER A 1081 0.18 22.60 -34.66
CA SER A 1081 -1.16 22.43 -34.08
C SER A 1081 -1.17 23.01 -32.67
N LEU A 1082 -2.11 23.91 -32.42
CA LEU A 1082 -2.48 24.39 -31.10
C LEU A 1082 -3.37 23.37 -30.42
N TYR A 1083 -3.02 22.97 -29.20
CA TYR A 1083 -3.85 22.19 -28.30
C TYR A 1083 -4.50 23.11 -27.30
N THR A 1084 -5.79 22.91 -27.05
CA THR A 1084 -6.57 23.77 -26.16
C THR A 1084 -7.43 22.93 -25.24
N ALA A 1085 -7.27 23.13 -23.93
CA ALA A 1085 -8.15 22.61 -22.89
C ALA A 1085 -9.14 23.72 -22.49
N GLU A 1086 -10.43 23.37 -22.46
CA GLU A 1086 -11.53 24.24 -22.05
C GLU A 1086 -12.25 23.61 -20.86
N VAL A 1087 -12.40 24.37 -19.77
CA VAL A 1087 -13.14 23.94 -18.57
C VAL A 1087 -14.23 24.97 -18.28
N GLU A 1088 -15.47 24.54 -18.38
CA GLU A 1088 -16.70 25.32 -18.26
C GLU A 1088 -17.37 25.09 -16.90
N VAL A 1089 -17.51 26.17 -16.14
CA VAL A 1089 -18.09 26.18 -14.80
C VAL A 1089 -19.40 26.99 -14.86
N PRO A 1090 -20.58 26.34 -14.84
CA PRO A 1090 -21.86 27.04 -14.91
C PRO A 1090 -22.20 27.74 -13.58
N ALA A 1091 -22.97 28.84 -13.66
CA ALA A 1091 -23.45 29.59 -12.50
C ALA A 1091 -24.27 28.74 -11.51
N SER A 1092 -24.89 27.66 -11.99
CA SER A 1092 -25.67 26.68 -11.22
C SER A 1092 -24.88 25.95 -10.12
N LEU A 1093 -23.55 25.95 -10.19
CA LEU A 1093 -22.66 25.46 -9.13
C LEU A 1093 -22.47 26.47 -7.97
N GLY A 1094 -23.03 27.67 -8.12
CA GLY A 1094 -23.01 28.76 -7.14
C GLY A 1094 -24.37 28.99 -6.45
N PRO A 1095 -24.45 29.98 -5.54
CA PRO A 1095 -23.58 31.15 -5.44
C PRO A 1095 -22.17 30.88 -4.89
N TRP A 1096 -21.18 31.48 -5.56
CA TRP A 1096 -19.76 31.41 -5.21
C TRP A 1096 -19.10 32.80 -5.22
N ASP A 1097 -18.03 32.93 -4.45
CA ASP A 1097 -17.23 34.15 -4.28
C ASP A 1097 -16.06 34.19 -5.27
N PHE A 1098 -15.45 33.04 -5.56
CA PHE A 1098 -14.50 32.90 -6.65
C PHE A 1098 -14.47 31.49 -7.25
N VAL A 1099 -14.08 31.42 -8.52
CA VAL A 1099 -13.65 30.19 -9.20
C VAL A 1099 -12.18 30.36 -9.59
N ARG A 1100 -11.36 29.37 -9.23
CA ARG A 1100 -9.91 29.35 -9.51
C ARG A 1100 -9.54 28.09 -10.26
N PHE A 1101 -9.04 28.28 -11.47
CA PHE A 1101 -8.41 27.26 -12.29
C PHE A 1101 -6.88 27.35 -12.17
N THR A 1102 -6.22 26.21 -12.03
CA THR A 1102 -4.77 26.12 -11.81
C THR A 1102 -4.22 24.89 -12.52
N THR A 1103 -3.18 25.01 -13.34
CA THR A 1103 -2.52 23.88 -14.00
C THR A 1103 -1.03 24.17 -14.19
N SER A 1104 -0.22 23.11 -14.24
CA SER A 1104 1.24 23.17 -14.37
C SER A 1104 1.76 22.13 -15.37
N HIS A 1105 2.85 22.47 -16.07
CA HIS A 1105 3.54 21.59 -17.00
C HIS A 1105 4.82 21.01 -16.37
N THR A 1106 5.22 19.82 -16.83
CA THR A 1106 6.52 19.20 -16.55
C THR A 1106 7.69 20.01 -17.15
N PRO A 1107 8.94 19.80 -16.69
CA PRO A 1107 10.06 20.66 -17.09
C PRO A 1107 10.43 20.66 -18.57
N ASP A 1108 10.05 19.61 -19.31
CA ASP A 1108 10.60 19.23 -20.62
C ASP A 1108 9.62 19.43 -21.81
N SER A 1109 8.46 20.06 -21.57
CA SER A 1109 7.49 20.45 -22.61
C SER A 1109 7.60 21.95 -22.96
N ASP A 1110 7.26 22.31 -24.21
CA ASP A 1110 7.24 23.71 -24.69
C ASP A 1110 6.24 24.61 -23.94
N GLY A 1111 5.32 24.03 -23.15
CA GLY A 1111 4.54 24.76 -22.17
C GLY A 1111 3.31 25.51 -22.69
N PHE A 1112 2.79 26.42 -21.87
CA PHE A 1112 1.55 27.16 -22.15
C PHE A 1112 1.76 28.41 -23.03
N ILE A 1113 0.80 28.65 -23.94
CA ILE A 1113 0.71 29.86 -24.76
C ILE A 1113 -0.29 30.82 -24.14
N CYS A 1114 0.23 31.83 -23.45
CA CYS A 1114 -0.60 32.83 -22.78
C CYS A 1114 -1.44 33.68 -23.75
N ALA A 1115 -0.92 33.96 -24.96
CA ALA A 1115 -1.65 34.72 -25.98
C ALA A 1115 -2.88 33.99 -26.56
N ASN A 1116 -3.02 32.69 -26.30
CA ASN A 1116 -4.11 31.83 -26.77
C ASN A 1116 -4.84 31.14 -25.59
N SER A 1117 -4.56 31.57 -24.36
CA SER A 1117 -5.29 31.17 -23.16
C SER A 1117 -6.16 32.34 -22.72
N SER A 1118 -7.32 32.09 -22.12
CA SER A 1118 -8.29 33.14 -21.80
C SER A 1118 -9.29 32.71 -20.73
N VAL A 1119 -9.98 33.70 -20.16
CA VAL A 1119 -11.14 33.51 -19.30
C VAL A 1119 -12.31 34.23 -19.92
N VAL A 1120 -13.36 33.49 -20.28
CA VAL A 1120 -14.51 34.02 -21.03
C VAL A 1120 -15.82 33.63 -20.36
N ILE A 1121 -16.86 34.45 -20.54
CA ILE A 1121 -18.23 34.13 -20.09
C ILE A 1121 -19.14 34.02 -21.29
N GLY A 1122 -20.00 33.00 -21.31
CA GLY A 1122 -21.09 32.88 -22.27
C GLY A 1122 -22.41 32.60 -21.58
N ASN A 1123 -23.49 33.15 -22.14
CA ASN A 1123 -24.87 33.00 -21.66
C ASN A 1123 -25.86 32.63 -22.77
N THR A 1124 -25.42 32.60 -24.03
CA THR A 1124 -26.28 32.22 -25.16
C THR A 1124 -25.97 30.78 -25.53
N LEU A 1125 -26.94 29.90 -25.33
CA LEU A 1125 -26.83 28.46 -25.61
C LEU A 1125 -27.59 28.08 -26.89
N ASP A 1126 -27.09 27.09 -27.64
CA ASP A 1126 -27.83 26.42 -28.71
C ASP A 1126 -28.78 25.32 -28.17
N ALA A 1127 -29.46 24.61 -29.07
CA ALA A 1127 -30.41 23.55 -28.72
C ALA A 1127 -29.75 22.31 -28.09
N GLU A 1128 -28.42 22.23 -28.15
CA GLU A 1128 -27.58 21.18 -27.58
C GLU A 1128 -26.85 21.66 -26.30
N ASN A 1129 -27.30 22.80 -25.72
CA ASN A 1129 -26.71 23.50 -24.58
C ASN A 1129 -25.26 23.99 -24.77
N ARG A 1130 -24.76 24.08 -26.00
CA ARG A 1130 -23.41 24.60 -26.29
C ARG A 1130 -23.44 26.11 -26.35
N ILE A 1131 -22.39 26.76 -25.85
CA ILE A 1131 -22.31 28.22 -25.86
C ILE A 1131 -21.99 28.72 -27.28
N THR A 1132 -22.85 29.59 -27.84
CA THR A 1132 -22.70 30.11 -29.20
C THR A 1132 -21.87 31.39 -29.29
N SER A 1133 -21.68 32.09 -28.16
CA SER A 1133 -20.97 33.38 -28.11
C SER A 1133 -20.37 33.65 -26.73
N PHE A 1134 -19.18 34.23 -26.73
CA PHE A 1134 -18.38 34.51 -25.54
C PHE A 1134 -18.03 36.00 -25.42
N THR A 1135 -18.02 36.47 -24.17
CA THR A 1135 -17.46 37.76 -23.76
C THR A 1135 -16.12 37.50 -23.08
N ASP A 1136 -15.05 38.10 -23.58
CA ASP A 1136 -13.73 38.02 -22.95
C ASP A 1136 -13.70 38.81 -21.64
N VAL A 1137 -13.35 38.12 -20.56
CA VAL A 1137 -13.22 38.69 -19.21
C VAL A 1137 -11.85 38.43 -18.60
N SER A 1138 -10.85 38.05 -19.41
CA SER A 1138 -9.48 37.74 -18.96
C SER A 1138 -8.86 38.90 -18.19
N ALA A 1139 -9.08 40.14 -18.64
CA ALA A 1139 -8.65 41.36 -17.94
C ALA A 1139 -9.37 41.65 -16.60
N SER A 1140 -10.44 40.91 -16.28
CA SER A 1140 -11.10 40.91 -14.97
C SER A 1140 -10.72 39.69 -14.11
N ALA A 1141 -10.04 38.69 -14.68
CA ALA A 1141 -9.48 37.58 -13.93
C ALA A 1141 -8.08 37.96 -13.42
N THR A 1142 -7.68 37.40 -12.28
CA THR A 1142 -6.27 37.45 -11.87
C THR A 1142 -5.55 36.29 -12.54
N GLU A 1143 -4.83 36.59 -13.62
CA GLU A 1143 -4.12 35.60 -14.43
C GLU A 1143 -2.61 35.63 -14.17
N VAL A 1144 -2.03 34.44 -13.97
CA VAL A 1144 -0.59 34.20 -14.07
C VAL A 1144 -0.41 33.08 -15.08
N CYS A 1145 -0.10 33.44 -16.32
CA CYS A 1145 0.34 32.50 -17.33
C CYS A 1145 1.84 32.69 -17.60
N ASN A 1146 2.57 31.57 -17.57
CA ASN A 1146 3.93 31.45 -18.07
C ASN A 1146 4.11 30.02 -18.63
N VAL A 1147 5.27 29.76 -19.24
CA VAL A 1147 5.60 28.49 -19.90
C VAL A 1147 5.26 27.26 -19.04
N LYS A 1148 5.48 27.31 -17.72
CA LYS A 1148 5.30 26.13 -16.84
C LYS A 1148 4.04 26.15 -15.97
N ASN A 1149 3.32 27.27 -15.87
CA ASN A 1149 2.15 27.39 -15.01
C ASN A 1149 1.09 28.31 -15.64
N TYR A 1150 -0.16 27.87 -15.61
CA TYR A 1150 -1.33 28.70 -15.88
C TYR A 1150 -2.23 28.72 -14.65
N ARG A 1151 -2.51 29.92 -14.14
CA ARG A 1151 -3.46 30.15 -13.05
C ARG A 1151 -4.40 31.28 -13.48
N ALA A 1152 -5.70 31.04 -13.38
CA ALA A 1152 -6.71 32.05 -13.59
C ALA A 1152 -7.71 32.03 -12.43
N MET A 1153 -8.02 33.20 -11.88
CA MET A 1153 -9.01 33.35 -10.82
C MET A 1153 -10.05 34.40 -11.20
N TYR A 1154 -11.31 34.00 -11.24
CA TYR A 1154 -12.45 34.86 -11.50
C TYR A 1154 -13.26 35.04 -10.22
N ASN A 1155 -13.48 36.29 -9.80
CA ASN A 1155 -14.00 36.66 -8.47
C ASN A 1155 -15.21 37.60 -8.52
N LYS A 1156 -15.94 37.58 -9.65
CA LYS A 1156 -17.24 38.25 -9.80
C LYS A 1156 -18.30 37.17 -9.87
N SER A 1157 -19.46 37.39 -9.28
CA SER A 1157 -20.58 36.46 -9.40
C SER A 1157 -21.05 36.39 -10.86
N LEU A 1158 -21.39 35.18 -11.32
CA LEU A 1158 -22.20 34.97 -12.52
C LEU A 1158 -23.69 35.15 -12.22
N VAL A 1159 -24.48 35.37 -13.26
CA VAL A 1159 -25.94 35.53 -13.22
C VAL A 1159 -26.64 34.40 -13.99
N ASP A 1160 -27.69 33.83 -13.41
CA ASP A 1160 -28.64 32.90 -14.03
C ASP A 1160 -28.05 31.76 -14.90
N ASP A 1161 -27.96 31.97 -16.23
CA ASP A 1161 -27.55 31.00 -17.24
C ASP A 1161 -26.10 31.19 -17.74
N GLU A 1162 -25.34 32.08 -17.12
CA GLU A 1162 -23.94 32.30 -17.43
C GLU A 1162 -23.05 31.08 -17.12
N VAL A 1163 -22.09 30.83 -17.99
CA VAL A 1163 -21.05 29.82 -17.87
C VAL A 1163 -19.69 30.47 -18.03
N LEU A 1164 -18.83 30.29 -17.03
CA LEU A 1164 -17.44 30.74 -17.04
C LEU A 1164 -16.56 29.64 -17.67
N ARG A 1165 -15.93 29.93 -18.81
CA ARG A 1165 -14.95 29.02 -19.44
C ARG A 1165 -13.53 29.52 -19.19
N PHE A 1166 -12.69 28.64 -18.66
CA PHE A 1166 -11.24 28.77 -18.68
C PHE A 1166 -10.71 28.05 -19.92
N THR A 1167 -9.87 28.72 -20.69
CA THR A 1167 -9.25 28.19 -21.91
C THR A 1167 -7.74 28.24 -21.75
N VAL A 1168 -7.05 27.11 -21.90
CA VAL A 1168 -5.58 27.01 -21.78
C VAL A 1168 -5.00 26.33 -23.00
N SER A 1169 -3.96 26.93 -23.58
CA SER A 1169 -3.39 26.50 -24.86
C SER A 1169 -1.91 26.10 -24.81
N SER A 1170 -1.47 25.17 -25.67
CA SER A 1170 -0.07 24.73 -25.83
C SER A 1170 0.27 24.36 -27.30
N ILE A 1171 1.54 24.53 -27.73
CA ILE A 1171 2.05 24.12 -29.06
C ILE A 1171 2.59 22.67 -29.07
N GLN A 1172 3.19 22.20 -27.97
CA GLN A 1172 3.95 20.95 -27.93
C GLN A 1172 3.77 20.22 -26.60
N GLY A 1173 2.89 19.20 -26.62
CA GLY A 1173 3.14 18.00 -25.82
C GLY A 1173 4.45 17.35 -26.26
N ASP A 1174 5.07 16.60 -25.35
CA ASP A 1174 6.40 16.01 -25.51
C ASP A 1174 6.60 15.30 -26.88
N ARG A 1175 7.81 15.39 -27.44
CA ARG A 1175 8.17 14.68 -28.69
C ARG A 1175 8.53 13.21 -28.45
N GLU A 1176 8.86 12.83 -27.23
CA GLU A 1176 9.18 11.46 -26.83
C GLU A 1176 8.00 10.78 -26.06
N MET A 1177 7.07 11.55 -25.49
CA MET A 1177 5.86 11.03 -24.80
C MET A 1177 4.54 11.50 -25.44
N TRP A 1178 3.59 10.57 -25.56
CA TRP A 1178 2.52 10.65 -26.57
C TRP A 1178 1.26 11.44 -26.14
N THR A 1179 1.30 12.10 -24.97
CA THR A 1179 0.20 12.83 -24.32
C THR A 1179 0.52 14.29 -24.06
N LEU A 1180 -0.44 15.20 -24.33
CA LEU A 1180 -0.57 16.45 -23.59
C LEU A 1180 -1.40 16.16 -22.33
N ASN A 1181 -0.78 16.14 -21.17
CA ASN A 1181 -1.45 15.99 -19.87
C ASN A 1181 -1.64 17.36 -19.23
N VAL A 1182 -2.88 17.86 -19.20
CA VAL A 1182 -3.25 19.07 -18.44
C VAL A 1182 -3.82 18.64 -17.10
N VAL A 1183 -2.94 18.43 -16.12
CA VAL A 1183 -3.35 18.23 -14.72
C VAL A 1183 -3.77 19.58 -14.17
N TYR A 1184 -5.06 19.74 -13.87
CA TYR A 1184 -5.59 20.97 -13.29
C TYR A 1184 -6.30 20.74 -11.95
N LEU A 1185 -6.34 21.81 -11.18
CA LEU A 1185 -6.99 21.93 -9.88
C LEU A 1185 -8.05 23.04 -9.98
N LEU A 1186 -9.34 22.66 -9.93
CA LEU A 1186 -10.46 23.59 -9.98
C LEU A 1186 -11.06 23.79 -8.59
N ASN A 1187 -10.90 24.99 -8.05
CA ASN A 1187 -11.44 25.36 -6.74
C ASN A 1187 -12.59 26.34 -6.91
N VAL A 1188 -13.73 26.05 -6.28
CA VAL A 1188 -14.89 26.94 -6.18
C VAL A 1188 -15.06 27.30 -4.71
N GLN A 1189 -14.90 28.57 -4.34
CA GLN A 1189 -15.30 29.02 -3.01
C GLN A 1189 -16.76 29.43 -3.04
N LEU A 1190 -17.62 28.67 -2.37
CA LEU A 1190 -19.04 29.01 -2.20
C LEU A 1190 -19.20 30.23 -1.29
N SER A 1191 -20.27 31.02 -1.48
CA SER A 1191 -20.52 32.27 -0.72
C SER A 1191 -20.86 32.10 0.76
N ASN A 1192 -20.77 30.86 1.28
CA ASN A 1192 -20.76 30.55 2.71
C ASN A 1192 -19.33 30.40 3.28
N GLY A 1193 -18.30 30.69 2.48
CA GLY A 1193 -16.89 30.55 2.80
C GLY A 1193 -16.29 29.16 2.54
N THR A 1194 -17.10 28.14 2.22
CA THR A 1194 -16.62 26.78 1.94
C THR A 1194 -15.80 26.74 0.66
N LEU A 1195 -14.53 26.35 0.76
CA LEU A 1195 -13.72 26.01 -0.40
C LEU A 1195 -14.05 24.57 -0.82
N VAL A 1196 -14.72 24.42 -1.96
CA VAL A 1196 -14.93 23.13 -2.60
C VAL A 1196 -13.81 22.95 -3.62
N LEU A 1197 -12.93 21.98 -3.39
CA LEU A 1197 -12.14 21.41 -4.48
C LEU A 1197 -13.14 20.64 -5.34
N TYR A 1198 -13.52 21.23 -6.48
CA TYR A 1198 -14.52 20.61 -7.34
C TYR A 1198 -13.91 19.44 -8.09
N ASP A 1199 -12.68 19.61 -8.58
CA ASP A 1199 -11.95 18.51 -9.20
C ASP A 1199 -10.43 18.70 -9.25
N GLN A 1200 -9.72 17.57 -9.30
CA GLN A 1200 -8.31 17.48 -9.70
C GLN A 1200 -8.21 16.45 -10.83
N ARG A 1201 -8.33 16.89 -12.08
CA ARG A 1201 -8.29 15.99 -13.25
C ARG A 1201 -7.05 16.15 -14.07
N ASN A 1202 -6.68 15.05 -14.72
CA ASN A 1202 -5.78 15.06 -15.85
C ASN A 1202 -6.59 15.06 -17.14
N LEU A 1203 -6.60 16.17 -17.87
CA LEU A 1203 -7.10 16.19 -19.24
C LEU A 1203 -5.97 15.76 -20.17
N ALA A 1204 -5.99 14.49 -20.55
CA ALA A 1204 -5.05 13.89 -21.48
C ALA A 1204 -5.52 14.04 -22.93
N PHE A 1205 -4.68 14.63 -23.79
CA PHE A 1205 -4.86 14.62 -25.25
C PHE A 1205 -3.71 13.85 -25.90
N GLU A 1206 -3.99 12.65 -26.42
CA GLU A 1206 -3.02 11.92 -27.23
C GLU A 1206 -3.06 12.43 -28.68
N LYS A 1207 -1.98 13.10 -29.10
CA LYS A 1207 -1.91 13.71 -30.45
C LYS A 1207 -1.88 12.69 -31.57
N ASN A 1208 -1.32 11.51 -31.30
CA ASN A 1208 -1.06 10.51 -32.33
C ASN A 1208 -0.97 9.08 -31.76
N PRO A 1209 -1.96 8.60 -30.98
CA PRO A 1209 -1.91 7.26 -30.38
C PRO A 1209 -1.95 6.19 -31.47
N ARG A 1210 -0.76 5.71 -31.85
CA ARG A 1210 -0.59 4.53 -32.71
C ARG A 1210 0.07 3.36 -31.99
N LEU A 1211 0.54 3.54 -30.75
CA LEU A 1211 1.24 2.52 -29.97
C LEU A 1211 1.04 2.70 -28.46
N ARG A 1212 0.63 1.63 -27.75
CA ARG A 1212 1.04 1.39 -26.36
C ARG A 1212 2.33 0.55 -26.42
N THR A 1213 3.41 0.99 -25.77
CA THR A 1213 4.68 0.24 -25.70
C THR A 1213 5.00 -0.20 -24.27
N TRP A 1214 6.16 -0.84 -24.09
CA TRP A 1214 6.63 -1.66 -22.96
C TRP A 1214 6.35 -1.21 -21.51
N SER A 1215 5.96 0.05 -21.26
CA SER A 1215 5.45 0.49 -19.96
C SER A 1215 4.02 0.00 -19.66
N PHE A 1216 3.47 -0.88 -20.50
CA PHE A 1216 2.25 -1.63 -20.19
C PHE A 1216 2.52 -2.64 -19.07
N ASN A 1217 2.46 -2.14 -17.82
CA ASN A 1217 2.28 -2.98 -16.66
C ASN A 1217 0.97 -3.76 -16.86
N ALA A 1218 1.06 -5.07 -17.09
CA ALA A 1218 -0.11 -5.91 -17.42
C ALA A 1218 -1.24 -5.78 -16.39
N PHE A 1219 -0.90 -5.42 -15.14
CA PHE A 1219 -1.83 -5.20 -14.04
C PHE A 1219 -2.34 -3.75 -13.88
N GLU A 1220 -1.80 -2.75 -14.60
CA GLU A 1220 -2.44 -1.42 -14.64
C GLU A 1220 -3.66 -1.39 -15.56
N GLY A 1221 -3.72 -2.28 -16.56
CA GLY A 1221 -4.95 -2.56 -17.29
C GLY A 1221 -6.08 -3.09 -16.40
N GLU A 1222 -5.77 -3.64 -15.21
CA GLU A 1222 -6.77 -4.05 -14.21
C GLU A 1222 -7.08 -2.94 -13.17
N ARG A 1223 -6.31 -1.85 -13.11
CA ARG A 1223 -6.52 -0.75 -12.14
C ARG A 1223 -7.48 0.34 -12.63
N ALA A 1224 -7.83 0.33 -13.91
CA ALA A 1224 -8.81 1.25 -14.49
C ALA A 1224 -10.19 0.57 -14.60
N ASN A 1225 -10.98 0.65 -13.53
CA ASN A 1225 -12.42 0.36 -13.46
C ASN A 1225 -13.05 1.07 -12.26
#